data_AF-A0A924X746-F1
#
_entry.id   AF-A0A924X746-F1
#
_cell.length_a   1.000
_cell.length_b   1.000
_cell.length_c   1.000
_cell.angle_alpha   90.00
_cell.angle_beta   90.00
_cell.angle_gamma   90.00
#
_symmetry.space_group_name_H-M   'P 1'
#
loop_
_entity.id
_entity.type
_entity.pdbx_description
1 polymer ?
#
loop_
_entity_poly.entity_id
_entity_poly.type
_entity_poly.pdbx_seq_one_letter_code
_entity_poly.pdbx_strand_id
1 'polypeptide(L)'
;MVVIEGVRTAAAMAILEEPRSQGIATRLIRTVLQLVVFRWQARLVGVALLAFGAIGSAQSGSGCHPLPPSLQVQVEAGWQSYRSGMIREADSAFATVISRCPDDNGAIVGAGYVALRSGNLARAKLLFSRALAASPRDYDALAGLGMTAYRAGDLRDSRRSFAAALVVIPGDSLSRWYLARLPETIDSSGLRPHVRPASLIVAARTGRRVLEIPDGSGGWRPFWVKAVNVGAALPGKHPSEFPANDSTYERWIDLMADMGANTLRVYTIHPPHFYAALRTFNLAHPDSPMRLIHGVWTELPPGRLEERYDDTAFSSAFRGEMRHVVDMLHGNAIIQPRPGKASGAYLADVSQWTVAYIIGREWEPYSVTAFARRHPARTTYRGRYLSVSRGNAVDVWLAEAMEWMIAYEMDRYNAQRPVAYTNWPTLDPLAHPNESTRAEEERIRLRRKEGLVARSKEYDNDAVALDAMNMQASAEFSAGLFASFHAYPYYPDFMNLNQRYASARSPEGPSRYYGYLRELVEHHGQMPVIISEYGVPSSRGIAHFQMDGWHHGGHSETEQASINARLTREIHAAGAAGAGLFAIIDEWFKKNWIVADFERPAERNRLWLNALDAEQNYGIIAMRAGTRDSTITIDGKGDDWSHHATWYGADVLGTAMPAPLQMRSLRIASDAAYVYLRLDVGTIDWKLARYLIGIDTYRRDLGDSRLPYTLTPSPIGMEFVIDLNGPQGSHLLIDVAYNLNRAIRIPGSRPPAVQRVYNSPFRTLPNSDGRYDTLVVTPNRRRFGRDGTVYPSISYDRNLLRFATQTETTLADWFADSATGIIEVRIPWGMLHVLDPSSRNVLYGDARTGEIDGVETDGFRFVVQSYNPANPAAAGGLMPRGTGAAKTFANVKTWAWPKWQEPLWHAEVKPLFAAMKKTFDAIPDSVASRGPNGRMTP
;
A
#
# COMPACT_ATOMS: atom_id res chain seq x y z
N MET A 1 -1.33 14.00 1.50
CA MET A 1 -2.29 13.67 0.41
C MET A 1 -2.66 12.17 0.42
N VAL A 2 -2.55 11.55 1.60
CA VAL A 2 -2.32 10.13 1.79
C VAL A 2 -3.70 9.44 1.95
N VAL A 3 -3.93 8.40 1.14
CA VAL A 3 -5.01 7.39 1.21
C VAL A 3 -6.34 7.62 0.45
N ILE A 4 -6.92 8.82 0.20
CA ILE A 4 -8.41 8.87 0.01
C ILE A 4 -8.98 9.24 -1.38
N GLU A 5 -8.22 9.60 -2.42
CA GLU A 5 -8.84 9.82 -3.74
C GLU A 5 -9.30 8.53 -4.47
N GLY A 6 -9.12 7.34 -3.86
CA GLY A 6 -9.60 6.07 -4.41
C GLY A 6 -11.09 5.75 -4.18
N VAL A 7 -11.79 6.46 -3.28
CA VAL A 7 -13.17 6.08 -2.88
C VAL A 7 -14.25 6.95 -3.57
N ARG A 8 -13.91 8.12 -4.12
CA ARG A 8 -14.91 9.03 -4.71
C ARG A 8 -15.40 8.62 -6.11
N THR A 9 -14.67 7.80 -6.87
CA THR A 9 -15.02 7.50 -8.28
C THR A 9 -15.97 6.32 -8.48
N ALA A 10 -16.25 5.48 -7.47
CA ALA A 10 -17.18 4.35 -7.61
C ALA A 10 -18.64 4.68 -7.23
N ALA A 11 -18.89 5.77 -6.49
CA ALA A 11 -20.22 6.13 -6.00
C ALA A 11 -20.93 7.24 -6.81
N ALA A 12 -20.27 7.84 -7.80
CA ALA A 12 -20.77 9.02 -8.51
C ALA A 12 -21.49 8.73 -9.85
N MET A 13 -21.75 7.46 -10.22
CA MET A 13 -22.48 7.09 -11.45
C MET A 13 -23.94 6.66 -11.22
N ALA A 14 -24.60 7.14 -10.16
CA ALA A 14 -26.02 6.82 -9.95
C ALA A 14 -26.93 7.97 -9.51
N ILE A 15 -26.43 9.21 -9.38
CA ILE A 15 -27.28 10.33 -8.99
C ILE A 15 -26.81 11.57 -9.72
N LEU A 16 -27.51 11.94 -10.79
CA LEU A 16 -27.75 13.31 -11.25
C LEU A 16 -28.58 13.23 -12.55
N GLU A 17 -29.89 13.34 -12.45
CA GLU A 17 -30.69 14.06 -13.45
C GLU A 17 -32.07 14.39 -12.86
N GLU A 18 -32.24 15.64 -12.44
CA GLU A 18 -33.47 16.43 -12.64
C GLU A 18 -33.13 17.90 -12.36
N PRO A 19 -33.72 18.87 -13.10
CA PRO A 19 -35.00 19.37 -12.63
C PRO A 19 -36.01 19.90 -13.69
N ARG A 20 -37.29 19.79 -13.30
CA ARG A 20 -38.45 20.68 -13.57
C ARG A 20 -39.17 20.60 -14.94
N SER A 21 -40.40 20.08 -14.91
CA SER A 21 -41.61 20.88 -15.16
C SER A 21 -42.89 20.14 -14.73
N GLN A 22 -43.82 20.89 -14.14
CA GLN A 22 -45.07 20.44 -13.55
C GLN A 22 -46.09 19.89 -14.57
N GLY A 23 -46.90 18.93 -14.10
CA GLY A 23 -48.34 18.93 -14.39
C GLY A 23 -48.81 17.96 -15.47
N ILE A 24 -49.77 17.12 -15.06
CA ILE A 24 -50.71 16.35 -15.90
C ILE A 24 -50.14 15.03 -16.45
N ALA A 25 -50.16 13.97 -15.61
CA ALA A 25 -50.48 12.60 -16.06
C ALA A 25 -50.58 11.59 -14.90
N THR A 26 -51.23 11.94 -13.78
CA THR A 26 -51.49 11.00 -12.65
C THR A 26 -52.59 9.97 -12.96
N ARG A 27 -52.75 9.54 -14.22
CA ARG A 27 -53.76 8.54 -14.61
C ARG A 27 -53.35 7.55 -15.71
N LEU A 28 -52.07 7.52 -16.13
CA LEU A 28 -51.59 6.55 -17.15
C LEU A 28 -50.47 5.59 -16.67
N ILE A 29 -50.03 5.65 -15.41
CA ILE A 29 -48.96 4.79 -14.86
C ILE A 29 -49.52 3.69 -13.93
N ARG A 30 -50.82 3.39 -14.04
CA ARG A 30 -51.45 2.25 -13.32
C ARG A 30 -51.86 1.09 -14.22
N THR A 31 -51.58 1.15 -15.53
CA THR A 31 -51.98 0.10 -16.50
C THR A 31 -50.79 -0.50 -17.28
N VAL A 32 -49.56 0.00 -17.10
CA VAL A 32 -48.36 -0.53 -17.79
C VAL A 32 -47.46 -1.38 -16.87
N LEU A 33 -47.71 -1.39 -15.56
CA LEU A 33 -46.97 -2.21 -14.56
C LEU A 33 -47.64 -3.56 -14.23
N GLN A 34 -48.53 -4.05 -15.11
CA GLN A 34 -49.12 -5.40 -15.05
C GLN A 34 -48.82 -6.26 -16.29
N LEU A 35 -47.88 -5.87 -17.16
CA LEU A 35 -47.61 -6.61 -18.42
C LEU A 35 -46.13 -6.87 -18.77
N VAL A 36 -45.18 -6.81 -17.81
CA VAL A 36 -43.78 -7.22 -18.05
C VAL A 36 -43.20 -8.05 -16.88
N VAL A 37 -44.00 -9.00 -16.35
CA VAL A 37 -43.52 -10.10 -15.47
C VAL A 37 -43.80 -11.48 -16.10
N PHE A 38 -44.26 -11.54 -17.35
CA PHE A 38 -44.46 -12.81 -18.07
C PHE A 38 -43.92 -12.67 -19.50
N ARG A 39 -42.66 -13.07 -19.71
CA ARG A 39 -42.05 -13.58 -20.96
C ARG A 39 -40.53 -13.44 -20.93
N TRP A 40 -39.83 -14.40 -20.31
CA TRP A 40 -38.50 -14.89 -20.73
C TRP A 40 -38.30 -16.30 -20.15
N GLN A 41 -39.24 -17.19 -20.46
CA GLN A 41 -39.02 -18.64 -20.56
C GLN A 41 -39.88 -19.11 -21.75
N ALA A 42 -39.36 -20.09 -22.50
CA ALA A 42 -39.91 -20.69 -23.72
C ALA A 42 -39.61 -19.98 -25.06
N ARG A 43 -38.38 -20.20 -25.56
CA ARG A 43 -38.07 -20.49 -26.99
C ARG A 43 -36.65 -21.04 -27.10
N LEU A 44 -36.51 -22.35 -26.84
CA LEU A 44 -35.51 -23.26 -27.42
C LEU A 44 -35.91 -24.70 -27.05
N VAL A 45 -37.12 -25.09 -27.50
CA VAL A 45 -37.57 -26.48 -27.63
C VAL A 45 -38.18 -26.56 -29.02
N GLY A 46 -37.56 -27.30 -29.92
CA GLY A 46 -38.10 -27.46 -31.27
C GLY A 46 -37.13 -27.73 -32.42
N VAL A 47 -35.92 -28.26 -32.21
CA VAL A 47 -35.19 -29.05 -33.24
C VAL A 47 -34.31 -30.08 -32.52
N ALA A 48 -34.87 -31.21 -32.14
CA ALA A 48 -34.14 -32.47 -31.86
C ALA A 48 -35.14 -33.62 -31.59
N LEU A 49 -35.97 -33.94 -32.58
CA LEU A 49 -36.70 -35.20 -32.63
C LEU A 49 -36.52 -35.75 -34.04
N LEU A 50 -35.42 -36.49 -34.23
CA LEU A 50 -35.22 -37.59 -35.18
C LEU A 50 -33.76 -38.07 -35.08
N ALA A 51 -33.43 -38.75 -33.98
CA ALA A 51 -32.34 -39.72 -33.88
C ALA A 51 -32.41 -40.45 -32.53
N PHE A 52 -33.53 -41.11 -32.24
CA PHE A 52 -33.55 -42.21 -31.27
C PHE A 52 -33.26 -43.50 -32.04
N GLY A 53 -32.05 -44.02 -31.85
CA GLY A 53 -31.58 -45.22 -32.54
C GLY A 53 -30.26 -45.76 -32.01
N ALA A 54 -30.04 -45.73 -30.69
CA ALA A 54 -29.17 -46.66 -29.94
C ALA A 54 -29.26 -46.32 -28.45
N ILE A 55 -29.95 -47.18 -27.69
CA ILE A 55 -29.89 -47.18 -26.23
C ILE A 55 -28.48 -47.68 -25.87
N GLY A 56 -27.61 -46.74 -25.50
CA GLY A 56 -26.41 -47.01 -24.73
C GLY A 56 -26.60 -46.37 -23.36
N SER A 57 -26.82 -47.20 -22.34
CA SER A 57 -26.77 -46.83 -20.94
C SER A 57 -25.40 -46.20 -20.61
N ALA A 58 -25.34 -44.86 -20.55
CA ALA A 58 -24.19 -44.18 -19.96
C ALA A 58 -24.26 -44.39 -18.44
N GLN A 59 -23.48 -45.37 -17.99
CA GLN A 59 -23.21 -45.68 -16.60
C GLN A 59 -22.79 -44.42 -15.84
N SER A 60 -23.26 -44.31 -14.60
CA SER A 60 -22.60 -43.57 -13.54
C SER A 60 -21.09 -43.87 -13.59
N GLY A 61 -20.25 -42.85 -13.79
CA GLY A 61 -18.81 -42.98 -13.92
C GLY A 61 -18.13 -43.42 -12.63
N SER A 62 -18.23 -44.69 -12.27
CA SER A 62 -17.37 -45.38 -11.31
C SER A 62 -16.02 -45.75 -11.96
N GLY A 63 -15.35 -44.77 -12.58
CA GLY A 63 -14.21 -45.01 -13.48
C GLY A 63 -12.82 -44.96 -12.85
N CYS A 64 -12.68 -44.52 -11.60
CA CYS A 64 -11.39 -44.29 -10.95
C CYS A 64 -11.22 -45.02 -9.60
N HIS A 65 -12.00 -46.06 -9.34
CA HIS A 65 -11.82 -46.86 -8.12
C HIS A 65 -11.36 -48.28 -8.46
N PRO A 66 -10.13 -48.67 -8.06
CA PRO A 66 -9.15 -47.90 -7.28
C PRO A 66 -8.45 -46.80 -8.10
N LEU A 67 -7.93 -45.77 -7.42
CA LEU A 67 -7.20 -44.66 -8.04
C LEU A 67 -5.92 -45.20 -8.70
N PRO A 68 -5.63 -44.89 -9.98
CA PRO A 68 -4.41 -45.35 -10.63
C PRO A 68 -3.14 -44.97 -9.82
N PRO A 69 -2.12 -45.84 -9.70
CA PRO A 69 -0.92 -45.56 -8.90
C PRO A 69 -0.21 -44.25 -9.27
N SER A 70 -0.21 -43.89 -10.56
CA SER A 70 0.37 -42.63 -11.03
C SER A 70 -0.38 -41.39 -10.52
N LEU A 71 -1.71 -41.47 -10.34
CA LEU A 71 -2.51 -40.40 -9.75
C LEU A 71 -2.42 -40.41 -8.22
N GLN A 72 -2.25 -41.58 -7.60
CA GLN A 72 -2.00 -41.68 -6.16
C GLN A 72 -0.69 -40.97 -5.76
N VAL A 73 0.40 -41.21 -6.51
CA VAL A 73 1.66 -40.46 -6.34
C VAL A 73 1.44 -38.96 -6.49
N GLN A 74 0.54 -38.54 -7.38
CA GLN A 74 0.24 -37.12 -7.60
C GLN A 74 -0.56 -36.49 -6.45
N VAL A 75 -1.46 -37.23 -5.80
CA VAL A 75 -2.12 -36.82 -4.55
C VAL A 75 -1.09 -36.64 -3.43
N GLU A 76 -0.17 -37.59 -3.28
CA GLU A 76 0.90 -37.52 -2.27
C GLU A 76 1.84 -36.32 -2.52
N ALA A 77 2.23 -36.09 -3.78
CA ALA A 77 3.01 -34.91 -4.17
C ALA A 77 2.27 -33.60 -3.88
N GLY A 78 0.95 -33.56 -4.10
CA GLY A 78 0.11 -32.42 -3.73
C GLY A 78 0.15 -32.12 -2.23
N TRP A 79 0.03 -33.15 -1.40
CA TRP A 79 0.14 -33.00 0.05
C TRP A 79 1.54 -32.62 0.53
N GLN A 80 2.59 -33.16 -0.09
CA GLN A 80 3.97 -32.76 0.18
C GLN A 80 4.19 -31.28 -0.15
N SER A 81 3.75 -30.85 -1.33
CA SER A 81 3.83 -29.45 -1.77
C SER A 81 3.04 -28.52 -0.84
N TYR A 82 1.85 -28.94 -0.42
CA TYR A 82 1.06 -28.21 0.55
C TYR A 82 1.81 -28.04 1.88
N ARG A 83 2.37 -29.12 2.44
CA ARG A 83 3.13 -29.06 3.71
C ARG A 83 4.39 -28.19 3.59
N SER A 84 5.06 -28.20 2.45
CA SER A 84 6.23 -27.35 2.18
C SER A 84 5.88 -25.89 1.85
N GLY A 85 4.58 -25.53 1.82
CA GLY A 85 4.14 -24.16 1.53
C GLY A 85 4.07 -23.80 0.05
N MET A 86 4.31 -24.76 -0.86
CA MET A 86 4.26 -24.59 -2.30
C MET A 86 2.80 -24.73 -2.79
N ILE A 87 1.96 -23.74 -2.46
CA ILE A 87 0.50 -23.82 -2.61
C ILE A 87 0.04 -23.98 -4.06
N ARG A 88 0.74 -23.37 -5.02
CA ARG A 88 0.39 -23.49 -6.45
C ARG A 88 0.70 -24.88 -7.00
N GLU A 89 1.82 -25.46 -6.60
CA GLU A 89 2.17 -26.83 -6.98
C GLU A 89 1.18 -27.82 -6.39
N ALA A 90 0.77 -27.59 -5.13
CA ALA A 90 -0.32 -28.34 -4.51
C ALA A 90 -1.64 -28.18 -5.29
N ASP A 91 -2.06 -26.95 -5.65
CA ASP A 91 -3.28 -26.71 -6.44
C ASP A 91 -3.21 -27.44 -7.79
N SER A 92 -2.07 -27.35 -8.49
CA SER A 92 -1.87 -28.00 -9.79
C SER A 92 -1.90 -29.53 -9.68
N ALA A 93 -1.27 -30.09 -8.64
CA ALA A 93 -1.28 -31.52 -8.39
C ALA A 93 -2.69 -32.05 -8.13
N PHE A 94 -3.42 -31.42 -7.21
CA PHE A 94 -4.81 -31.81 -6.91
C PHE A 94 -5.75 -31.56 -8.10
N ALA A 95 -5.60 -30.45 -8.83
CA ALA A 95 -6.39 -30.17 -10.03
C ALA A 95 -6.15 -31.21 -11.13
N THR A 96 -4.93 -31.70 -11.29
CA THR A 96 -4.64 -32.76 -12.27
C THR A 96 -5.37 -34.05 -11.91
N VAL A 97 -5.38 -34.43 -10.64
CA VAL A 97 -6.12 -35.61 -10.17
C VAL A 97 -7.61 -35.42 -10.37
N ILE A 98 -8.18 -34.28 -9.96
CA ILE A 98 -9.62 -33.97 -10.13
C ILE A 98 -10.01 -33.95 -11.63
N SER A 99 -9.14 -33.52 -12.54
CA SER A 99 -9.45 -33.51 -13.97
C SER A 99 -9.62 -34.91 -14.58
N ARG A 100 -8.96 -35.92 -13.99
CA ARG A 100 -8.95 -37.31 -14.47
C ARG A 100 -9.86 -38.22 -13.66
N CYS A 101 -9.97 -37.95 -12.36
CA CYS A 101 -10.81 -38.64 -11.41
C CYS A 101 -11.61 -37.60 -10.62
N PRO A 102 -12.73 -37.09 -11.18
CA PRO A 102 -13.46 -35.96 -10.62
C PRO A 102 -13.93 -36.18 -9.19
N ASP A 103 -14.21 -37.41 -8.80
CA ASP A 103 -14.82 -37.75 -7.51
C ASP A 103 -13.80 -38.30 -6.50
N ASP A 104 -12.49 -38.18 -6.78
CA ASP A 104 -11.46 -38.54 -5.81
C ASP A 104 -11.52 -37.61 -4.59
N ASN A 105 -11.98 -38.17 -3.46
CA ASN A 105 -12.25 -37.40 -2.26
C ASN A 105 -10.98 -36.80 -1.65
N GLY A 106 -9.84 -37.52 -1.71
CA GLY A 106 -8.56 -37.05 -1.19
C GLY A 106 -8.03 -35.81 -1.92
N ALA A 107 -8.12 -35.79 -3.25
CA ALA A 107 -7.76 -34.64 -4.06
C ALA A 107 -8.72 -33.46 -3.88
N ILE A 108 -10.03 -33.70 -3.75
CA ILE A 108 -11.02 -32.65 -3.47
C ILE A 108 -10.74 -31.99 -2.11
N VAL A 109 -10.49 -32.79 -1.06
CA VAL A 109 -10.12 -32.29 0.27
C VAL A 109 -8.83 -31.50 0.22
N GLY A 110 -7.79 -32.02 -0.45
CA GLY A 110 -6.52 -31.33 -0.66
C GLY A 110 -6.69 -29.98 -1.36
N ALA A 111 -7.47 -29.92 -2.43
CA ALA A 111 -7.82 -28.69 -3.12
C ALA A 111 -8.61 -27.71 -2.22
N GLY A 112 -9.47 -28.23 -1.33
CA GLY A 112 -10.18 -27.44 -0.32
C GLY A 112 -9.23 -26.75 0.65
N TYR A 113 -8.21 -27.46 1.15
CA TYR A 113 -7.17 -26.91 2.01
C TYR A 113 -6.28 -25.89 1.29
N VAL A 114 -5.95 -26.15 0.03
CA VAL A 114 -5.26 -25.18 -0.84
C VAL A 114 -6.09 -23.90 -0.98
N ALA A 115 -7.39 -24.01 -1.26
CA ALA A 115 -8.29 -22.86 -1.37
C ALA A 115 -8.39 -22.09 -0.04
N LEU A 116 -8.50 -22.80 1.08
CA LEU A 116 -8.55 -22.22 2.42
C LEU A 116 -7.27 -21.45 2.76
N ARG A 117 -6.10 -22.03 2.44
CA ARG A 117 -4.79 -21.41 2.67
C ARG A 117 -4.53 -20.22 1.74
N SER A 118 -5.11 -20.26 0.55
CA SER A 118 -5.11 -19.14 -0.41
C SER A 118 -6.16 -18.06 -0.09
N GLY A 119 -6.93 -18.20 0.99
CA GLY A 119 -7.96 -17.26 1.40
C GLY A 119 -9.24 -17.29 0.56
N ASN A 120 -9.37 -18.21 -0.40
CA ASN A 120 -10.57 -18.36 -1.22
C ASN A 120 -11.62 -19.19 -0.45
N LEU A 121 -12.25 -18.55 0.54
CA LEU A 121 -13.21 -19.20 1.44
C LEU A 121 -14.44 -19.75 0.68
N ALA A 122 -14.85 -19.11 -0.41
CA ALA A 122 -15.95 -19.58 -1.26
C ALA A 122 -15.59 -20.91 -1.95
N ARG A 123 -14.42 -20.98 -2.60
CA ARG A 123 -13.91 -22.22 -3.24
C ARG A 123 -13.67 -23.30 -2.19
N ALA A 124 -13.12 -22.95 -1.03
CA ALA A 124 -12.92 -23.90 0.07
C ALA A 124 -14.25 -24.49 0.56
N LYS A 125 -15.26 -23.64 0.83
CA LYS A 125 -16.60 -24.08 1.25
C LYS A 125 -17.21 -25.02 0.22
N LEU A 126 -17.12 -24.68 -1.07
CA LEU A 126 -17.62 -25.51 -2.16
C LEU A 126 -16.92 -26.88 -2.21
N LEU A 127 -15.59 -26.91 -2.17
CA LEU A 127 -14.80 -28.14 -2.27
C LEU A 127 -15.02 -29.06 -1.06
N PHE A 128 -14.97 -28.54 0.16
CA PHE A 128 -15.23 -29.36 1.34
C PHE A 128 -16.69 -29.83 1.40
N SER A 129 -17.66 -29.01 0.97
CA SER A 129 -19.06 -29.45 0.87
C SER A 129 -19.23 -30.56 -0.17
N ARG A 130 -18.50 -30.49 -1.30
CA ARG A 130 -18.47 -31.54 -2.31
C ARG A 130 -17.86 -32.84 -1.76
N ALA A 131 -16.75 -32.75 -1.02
CA ALA A 131 -16.14 -33.90 -0.36
C ALA A 131 -17.12 -34.58 0.62
N LEU A 132 -17.85 -33.81 1.42
CA LEU A 132 -18.84 -34.34 2.35
C LEU A 132 -20.11 -34.91 1.68
N ALA A 133 -20.44 -34.46 0.46
CA ALA A 133 -21.52 -35.08 -0.30
C ALA A 133 -21.18 -36.52 -0.70
N ALA A 134 -19.90 -36.79 -0.99
CA ALA A 134 -19.40 -38.14 -1.29
C ALA A 134 -19.11 -38.96 -0.02
N SER A 135 -18.47 -38.33 0.98
CA SER A 135 -18.04 -38.95 2.23
C SER A 135 -18.50 -38.12 3.45
N PRO A 136 -19.74 -38.30 3.93
CA PRO A 136 -20.33 -37.46 4.98
C PRO A 136 -19.61 -37.47 6.34
N ARG A 137 -18.74 -38.45 6.58
CA ARG A 137 -17.96 -38.59 7.83
C ARG A 137 -16.45 -38.37 7.59
N ASP A 138 -16.07 -37.74 6.49
CA ASP A 138 -14.69 -37.35 6.24
C ASP A 138 -14.27 -36.27 7.26
N TYR A 139 -13.35 -36.65 8.14
CA TYR A 139 -12.87 -35.77 9.21
C TYR A 139 -12.19 -34.52 8.64
N ASP A 140 -11.33 -34.67 7.64
CA ASP A 140 -10.54 -33.58 7.08
C ASP A 140 -11.44 -32.56 6.37
N ALA A 141 -12.51 -33.00 5.71
CA ALA A 141 -13.51 -32.12 5.11
C ALA A 141 -14.40 -31.42 6.15
N LEU A 142 -14.79 -32.10 7.23
CA LEU A 142 -15.54 -31.49 8.34
C LEU A 142 -14.72 -30.42 9.05
N ALA A 143 -13.47 -30.73 9.40
CA ALA A 143 -12.53 -29.77 10.00
C ALA A 143 -12.25 -28.60 9.03
N GLY A 144 -12.07 -28.90 7.73
CA GLY A 144 -11.90 -27.93 6.66
C GLY A 144 -13.07 -26.93 6.55
N LEU A 145 -14.32 -27.39 6.59
CA LEU A 145 -15.50 -26.52 6.65
C LEU A 145 -15.55 -25.72 7.95
N GLY A 146 -15.21 -26.33 9.09
CA GLY A 146 -15.16 -25.67 10.39
C GLY A 146 -14.22 -24.46 10.36
N MET A 147 -13.00 -24.66 9.84
CA MET A 147 -11.99 -23.60 9.66
C MET A 147 -12.42 -22.57 8.61
N THR A 148 -13.02 -23.01 7.51
CA THR A 148 -13.52 -22.11 6.46
C THR A 148 -14.60 -21.18 7.00
N ALA A 149 -15.57 -21.74 7.73
CA ALA A 149 -16.64 -20.98 8.36
C ALA A 149 -16.13 -20.09 9.49
N TYR A 150 -15.15 -20.57 10.27
CA TYR A 150 -14.47 -19.76 11.29
C TYR A 150 -13.82 -18.51 10.68
N ARG A 151 -13.04 -18.70 9.60
CA ARG A 151 -12.39 -17.60 8.86
C ARG A 151 -13.38 -16.69 8.16
N ALA A 152 -14.53 -17.20 7.75
CA ALA A 152 -15.62 -16.42 7.18
C ALA A 152 -16.44 -15.64 8.24
N GLY A 153 -16.17 -15.86 9.53
CA GLY A 153 -16.97 -15.31 10.63
C GLY A 153 -18.33 -15.99 10.81
N ASP A 154 -18.60 -17.07 10.08
CA ASP A 154 -19.81 -17.89 10.24
C ASP A 154 -19.59 -18.88 11.38
N LEU A 155 -19.67 -18.35 12.60
CA LEU A 155 -19.42 -19.12 13.82
C LEU A 155 -20.42 -20.28 13.99
N ARG A 156 -21.61 -20.17 13.38
CA ARG A 156 -22.68 -21.17 13.52
C ARG A 156 -22.35 -22.39 12.68
N ASP A 157 -22.02 -22.18 11.41
CA ASP A 157 -21.53 -23.24 10.55
C ASP A 157 -20.19 -23.79 11.09
N SER A 158 -19.31 -22.94 11.63
CA SER A 158 -18.04 -23.35 12.23
C SER A 158 -18.24 -24.31 13.40
N ARG A 159 -19.06 -23.93 14.38
CA ARG A 159 -19.39 -24.78 15.54
C ARG A 159 -20.04 -26.09 15.08
N ARG A 160 -20.99 -26.02 14.15
CA ARG A 160 -21.67 -27.22 13.61
C ARG A 160 -20.66 -28.19 12.99
N SER A 161 -19.75 -27.68 12.16
CA SER A 161 -18.73 -28.49 11.48
C SER A 161 -17.70 -29.10 12.43
N PHE A 162 -17.18 -28.34 13.39
CA PHE A 162 -16.25 -28.90 14.39
C PHE A 162 -16.93 -29.87 15.37
N ALA A 163 -18.19 -29.64 15.74
CA ALA A 163 -18.95 -30.60 16.53
C ALA A 163 -19.14 -31.92 15.77
N ALA A 164 -19.44 -31.85 14.47
CA ALA A 164 -19.52 -33.03 13.62
C ALA A 164 -18.16 -33.72 13.47
N ALA A 165 -17.05 -32.98 13.35
CA ALA A 165 -15.71 -33.56 13.31
C ALA A 165 -15.36 -34.34 14.60
N LEU A 166 -15.75 -33.84 15.78
CA LEU A 166 -15.58 -34.56 17.05
C LEU A 166 -16.44 -35.83 17.18
N VAL A 167 -17.57 -35.91 16.48
CA VAL A 167 -18.35 -37.15 16.41
C VAL A 167 -17.61 -38.21 15.59
N VAL A 168 -16.80 -37.81 14.61
CA VAL A 168 -15.96 -38.73 13.82
C VAL A 168 -14.71 -39.13 14.60
N ILE A 169 -14.02 -38.18 15.24
CA ILE A 169 -12.83 -38.42 16.06
C ILE A 169 -13.07 -37.85 17.47
N PRO A 170 -13.59 -38.65 18.43
CA PRO A 170 -13.87 -38.25 19.82
C PRO A 170 -12.59 -37.99 20.64
N GLY A 171 -11.81 -37.00 20.26
CA GLY A 171 -10.42 -36.87 20.68
C GLY A 171 -9.68 -35.72 20.02
N ASP A 172 -10.14 -35.29 18.85
CA ASP A 172 -9.42 -34.34 18.02
C ASP A 172 -9.14 -33.02 18.76
N SER A 173 -7.86 -32.71 18.89
CA SER A 173 -7.36 -31.53 19.56
C SER A 173 -7.70 -30.26 18.79
N LEU A 174 -7.74 -30.31 17.46
CA LEU A 174 -8.05 -29.16 16.61
C LEU A 174 -9.51 -28.71 16.82
N SER A 175 -10.46 -29.63 16.69
CA SER A 175 -11.88 -29.35 16.84
C SER A 175 -12.23 -28.95 18.26
N ARG A 176 -11.60 -29.56 19.29
CA ARG A 176 -11.72 -29.10 20.69
C ARG A 176 -11.18 -27.69 20.86
N TRP A 177 -10.03 -27.39 20.25
CA TRP A 177 -9.39 -26.08 20.32
C TRP A 177 -10.28 -24.99 19.71
N TYR A 178 -10.93 -25.25 18.56
CA TYR A 178 -11.88 -24.31 17.97
C TYR A 178 -13.18 -24.20 18.77
N LEU A 179 -13.79 -25.32 19.17
CA LEU A 179 -15.04 -25.31 19.92
C LEU A 179 -14.92 -24.63 21.28
N ALA A 180 -13.77 -24.76 21.96
CA ALA A 180 -13.49 -24.07 23.22
C ALA A 180 -13.45 -22.53 23.08
N ARG A 181 -13.26 -22.03 21.85
CA ARG A 181 -13.21 -20.59 21.52
C ARG A 181 -14.49 -20.07 20.89
N LEU A 182 -15.43 -20.95 20.52
CA LEU A 182 -16.71 -20.57 19.97
C LEU A 182 -17.73 -20.43 21.10
N PRO A 183 -18.61 -19.41 21.11
CA PRO A 183 -19.67 -19.34 22.11
C PRO A 183 -20.72 -20.44 21.84
N GLU A 184 -21.38 -20.96 22.87
CA GLU A 184 -22.43 -22.00 22.73
C GLU A 184 -23.67 -21.49 21.98
N THR A 185 -23.99 -20.21 22.16
CA THR A 185 -24.99 -19.46 21.39
C THR A 185 -24.32 -18.30 20.66
N ILE A 186 -24.72 -18.04 19.41
CA ILE A 186 -24.12 -16.99 18.56
C ILE A 186 -25.15 -15.88 18.37
N ASP A 187 -25.42 -15.23 19.49
CA ASP A 187 -26.10 -13.96 19.61
C ASP A 187 -25.49 -13.25 20.84
N SER A 188 -25.94 -12.03 21.15
CA SER A 188 -25.46 -11.33 22.34
C SER A 188 -25.78 -12.06 23.65
N SER A 189 -26.64 -13.09 23.65
CA SER A 189 -26.92 -13.93 24.83
C SER A 189 -25.77 -14.91 25.14
N GLY A 190 -24.92 -15.21 24.16
CA GLY A 190 -23.73 -16.06 24.32
C GLY A 190 -22.46 -15.33 24.79
N LEU A 191 -22.51 -14.00 24.87
CA LEU A 191 -21.45 -13.22 25.53
C LEU A 191 -21.50 -13.52 27.03
N ARG A 192 -20.33 -13.82 27.62
CA ARG A 192 -20.25 -13.99 29.08
C ARG A 192 -20.74 -12.69 29.73
N PRO A 193 -21.64 -12.75 30.73
CA PRO A 193 -22.06 -11.56 31.44
C PRO A 193 -20.85 -10.81 31.98
N HIS A 194 -20.56 -9.64 31.42
CA HIS A 194 -19.49 -8.78 31.92
C HIS A 194 -19.91 -8.22 33.27
N VAL A 195 -19.15 -8.55 34.32
CA VAL A 195 -19.29 -7.96 35.64
C VAL A 195 -18.48 -6.69 35.69
N ARG A 196 -19.17 -5.55 35.77
CA ARG A 196 -18.54 -4.24 35.91
C ARG A 196 -17.65 -4.23 37.17
N PRO A 197 -16.34 -3.96 37.06
CA PRO A 197 -15.44 -3.89 38.20
C PRO A 197 -15.91 -2.88 39.25
N ALA A 198 -15.75 -3.20 40.54
CA ALA A 198 -16.12 -2.31 41.63
C ALA A 198 -15.18 -1.10 41.74
N SER A 199 -13.89 -1.33 41.51
CA SER A 199 -12.86 -0.28 41.45
C SER A 199 -12.58 0.14 40.01
N LEU A 200 -12.19 1.40 39.85
CA LEU A 200 -11.78 1.94 38.56
C LEU A 200 -10.50 1.24 38.08
N ILE A 201 -10.51 0.77 36.83
CA ILE A 201 -9.32 0.23 36.15
C ILE A 201 -8.73 1.31 35.25
N VAL A 202 -7.47 1.66 35.46
CA VAL A 202 -6.74 2.59 34.61
C VAL A 202 -5.58 1.82 33.96
N ALA A 203 -5.72 1.47 32.68
CA ALA A 203 -4.75 0.59 32.00
C ALA A 203 -3.43 1.30 31.69
N ALA A 204 -3.51 2.62 31.48
CA ALA A 204 -2.39 3.54 31.36
C ALA A 204 -2.89 4.95 31.73
N ARG A 205 -1.98 5.88 31.98
CA ARG A 205 -2.32 7.30 32.14
C ARG A 205 -1.26 8.20 31.53
N THR A 206 -1.58 9.47 31.38
CA THR A 206 -0.60 10.49 30.99
C THR A 206 0.15 11.01 32.21
N GLY A 207 1.48 10.86 32.20
CA GLY A 207 2.40 11.53 33.12
C GLY A 207 2.90 12.85 32.54
N ARG A 208 3.99 13.39 33.12
CA ARG A 208 4.64 14.60 32.58
C ARG A 208 5.48 14.25 31.36
N ARG A 209 4.97 14.57 30.16
CA ARG A 209 5.60 14.31 28.84
C ARG A 209 5.80 12.82 28.48
N VAL A 210 5.22 11.91 29.23
CA VAL A 210 5.33 10.46 29.01
C VAL A 210 3.99 9.79 29.27
N LEU A 211 3.80 8.59 28.74
CA LEU A 211 2.77 7.72 29.28
C LEU A 211 3.30 7.03 30.54
N GLU A 212 2.39 6.60 31.39
CA GLU A 212 2.68 5.78 32.56
C GLU A 212 1.79 4.53 32.52
N ILE A 213 2.36 3.40 32.90
CA ILE A 213 1.64 2.13 33.04
C ILE A 213 1.76 1.61 34.47
N PRO A 214 0.83 0.75 34.93
CA PRO A 214 0.91 0.15 36.26
C PRO A 214 2.22 -0.61 36.47
N ASP A 215 2.81 -0.49 37.67
CA ASP A 215 4.06 -1.18 38.05
C ASP A 215 3.84 -2.55 38.72
N GLY A 216 2.57 -2.95 38.93
CA GLY A 216 2.19 -4.20 39.62
C GLY A 216 2.17 -4.12 41.15
N SER A 217 2.62 -3.03 41.74
CA SER A 217 2.66 -2.76 43.19
C SER A 217 1.66 -1.68 43.64
N GLY A 218 0.75 -1.27 42.76
CA GLY A 218 -0.20 -0.19 42.98
C GLY A 218 0.32 1.20 42.61
N GLY A 219 1.54 1.29 42.06
CA GLY A 219 2.14 2.51 41.55
C GLY A 219 2.14 2.58 40.02
N TRP A 220 2.89 3.57 39.52
CA TRP A 220 2.97 3.93 38.11
C TRP A 220 4.42 4.07 37.70
N ARG A 221 4.77 3.55 36.53
CA ARG A 221 6.10 3.70 35.94
C ARG A 221 6.03 4.40 34.59
N PRO A 222 7.00 5.28 34.26
CA PRO A 222 7.12 5.85 32.93
C PRO A 222 7.19 4.78 31.84
N PHE A 223 6.58 5.06 30.70
CA PHE A 223 6.53 4.19 29.54
C PHE A 223 6.73 5.02 28.26
N TRP A 224 7.88 4.81 27.62
CA TRP A 224 8.18 5.35 26.31
C TRP A 224 7.68 4.39 25.23
N VAL A 225 6.80 4.87 24.35
CA VAL A 225 6.14 4.01 23.37
C VAL A 225 7.06 3.72 22.19
N LYS A 226 7.45 2.44 22.03
CA LYS A 226 8.13 1.89 20.85
C LYS A 226 7.09 1.17 19.99
N ALA A 227 6.37 1.95 19.18
CA ALA A 227 5.27 1.45 18.38
C ALA A 227 5.71 1.03 16.97
N VAL A 228 5.05 0.00 16.44
CA VAL A 228 5.04 -0.32 15.00
C VAL A 228 3.60 -0.28 14.50
N ASN A 229 3.39 0.42 13.39
CA ASN A 229 2.08 0.52 12.75
C ASN A 229 1.79 -0.74 11.92
N VAL A 230 0.59 -1.30 12.12
CA VAL A 230 0.15 -2.55 11.49
C VAL A 230 -0.90 -2.23 10.43
N GLY A 231 -0.43 -2.16 9.17
CA GLY A 231 -1.25 -2.31 7.97
C GLY A 231 -1.33 -3.79 7.58
N ALA A 232 -2.48 -4.22 7.08
CA ALA A 232 -2.79 -5.65 6.91
C ALA A 232 -3.04 -6.06 5.45
N ALA A 233 -3.01 -5.13 4.50
CA ALA A 233 -3.30 -5.46 3.10
C ALA A 233 -2.09 -6.10 2.42
N LEU A 234 -2.14 -7.42 2.27
CA LEU A 234 -1.17 -8.16 1.47
C LEU A 234 -1.27 -7.78 -0.02
N PRO A 235 -0.22 -7.99 -0.82
CA PRO A 235 -0.29 -7.76 -2.27
C PRO A 235 -1.50 -8.44 -2.91
N GLY A 236 -2.17 -7.71 -3.79
CA GLY A 236 -3.43 -8.15 -4.39
C GLY A 236 -4.66 -7.97 -3.51
N LYS A 237 -4.58 -7.39 -2.30
CA LYS A 237 -5.72 -7.20 -1.40
C LYS A 237 -6.03 -5.72 -1.16
N HIS A 238 -7.32 -5.43 -0.96
CA HIS A 238 -7.77 -4.12 -0.49
C HIS A 238 -7.45 -3.92 1.00
N PRO A 239 -7.42 -2.66 1.50
CA PRO A 239 -7.18 -2.34 2.92
C PRO A 239 -8.09 -3.07 3.91
N SER A 240 -9.29 -3.41 3.47
CA SER A 240 -10.30 -4.12 4.26
C SER A 240 -10.26 -5.64 4.14
N GLU A 241 -9.39 -6.19 3.28
CA GLU A 241 -9.24 -7.62 3.05
C GLU A 241 -8.07 -8.16 3.88
N PHE A 242 -8.34 -8.37 5.16
CA PHE A 242 -7.35 -8.81 6.14
C PHE A 242 -6.80 -10.22 5.86
N PRO A 243 -5.56 -10.53 6.31
CA PRO A 243 -5.01 -11.87 6.26
C PRO A 243 -5.95 -12.88 6.91
N ALA A 244 -6.30 -13.93 6.17
CA ALA A 244 -7.21 -14.97 6.65
C ALA A 244 -6.53 -16.02 7.56
N ASN A 245 -5.22 -15.91 7.80
CA ASN A 245 -4.41 -16.91 8.48
C ASN A 245 -3.86 -16.38 9.80
N ASP A 246 -4.33 -16.95 10.91
CA ASP A 246 -3.96 -16.63 12.30
C ASP A 246 -2.44 -16.58 12.52
N SER A 247 -1.68 -17.52 11.94
CA SER A 247 -0.21 -17.55 12.06
C SER A 247 0.50 -16.33 11.46
N THR A 248 -0.17 -15.54 10.62
CA THR A 248 0.42 -14.31 10.07
C THR A 248 0.60 -13.26 11.15
N TYR A 249 -0.44 -13.06 11.96
CA TYR A 249 -0.39 -12.09 13.05
C TYR A 249 0.52 -12.56 14.18
N GLU A 250 0.53 -13.86 14.50
CA GLU A 250 1.48 -14.45 15.45
C GLU A 250 2.92 -14.13 15.02
N ARG A 251 3.30 -14.45 13.76
CA ARG A 251 4.64 -14.14 13.24
C ARG A 251 4.96 -12.65 13.23
N TRP A 252 3.99 -11.78 12.94
CA TRP A 252 4.21 -10.33 12.97
C TRP A 252 4.41 -9.81 14.40
N ILE A 253 3.64 -10.33 15.37
CA ILE A 253 3.79 -9.97 16.79
C ILE A 253 5.16 -10.45 17.29
N ASP A 254 5.53 -11.70 17.01
CA ASP A 254 6.84 -12.25 17.36
C ASP A 254 7.97 -11.41 16.75
N LEU A 255 7.87 -11.07 15.45
CA LEU A 255 8.87 -10.23 14.78
C LEU A 255 8.98 -8.84 15.40
N MET A 256 7.86 -8.19 15.74
CA MET A 256 7.91 -6.87 16.40
C MET A 256 8.51 -6.95 17.80
N ALA A 257 8.17 -7.99 18.57
CA ALA A 257 8.74 -8.22 19.90
C ALA A 257 10.25 -8.51 19.82
N ASP A 258 10.68 -9.35 18.88
CA ASP A 258 12.10 -9.67 18.62
C ASP A 258 12.91 -8.45 18.17
N MET A 259 12.25 -7.46 17.57
CA MET A 259 12.82 -6.16 17.21
C MET A 259 12.91 -5.21 18.42
N GLY A 260 12.35 -5.56 19.58
CA GLY A 260 12.33 -4.69 20.77
C GLY A 260 11.21 -3.64 20.74
N ALA A 261 10.21 -3.77 19.86
CA ALA A 261 9.00 -2.97 19.96
C ALA A 261 8.22 -3.40 21.21
N ASN A 262 7.67 -2.43 21.95
CA ASN A 262 6.86 -2.69 23.14
C ASN A 262 5.37 -2.44 22.91
N THR A 263 5.02 -1.89 21.74
CA THR A 263 3.67 -1.51 21.38
C THR A 263 3.41 -1.82 19.90
N LEU A 264 2.22 -2.27 19.58
CA LEU A 264 1.68 -2.26 18.21
C LEU A 264 0.54 -1.24 18.10
N ARG A 265 0.40 -0.62 16.93
CA ARG A 265 -0.70 0.32 16.64
C ARG A 265 -1.51 -0.18 15.44
N VAL A 266 -2.83 -0.18 15.60
CA VAL A 266 -3.79 -0.47 14.52
C VAL A 266 -4.72 0.71 14.29
N TYR A 267 -5.16 0.91 13.05
CA TYR A 267 -6.01 2.04 12.63
C TYR A 267 -7.49 1.80 12.82
N THR A 268 -7.88 0.53 12.75
CA THR A 268 -9.27 0.07 12.69
C THR A 268 -9.36 -1.30 13.37
N ILE A 269 -10.60 -1.77 13.54
CA ILE A 269 -10.90 -3.12 13.99
C ILE A 269 -10.30 -4.14 13.00
N HIS A 270 -9.41 -4.99 13.51
CA HIS A 270 -8.87 -6.14 12.79
C HIS A 270 -9.75 -7.39 13.03
N PRO A 271 -9.57 -8.52 12.32
CA PRO A 271 -10.34 -9.73 12.59
C PRO A 271 -10.13 -10.28 14.01
N PRO A 272 -11.07 -11.06 14.58
CA PRO A 272 -10.97 -11.59 15.94
C PRO A 272 -9.68 -12.33 16.26
N HIS A 273 -9.11 -13.05 15.28
CA HIS A 273 -7.89 -13.82 15.49
C HIS A 273 -6.64 -12.95 15.71
N PHE A 274 -6.62 -11.69 15.26
CA PHE A 274 -5.54 -10.75 15.62
C PHE A 274 -5.50 -10.52 17.14
N TYR A 275 -6.67 -10.26 17.75
CA TYR A 275 -6.78 -10.05 19.20
C TYR A 275 -6.50 -11.34 19.97
N ALA A 276 -6.89 -12.49 19.43
CA ALA A 276 -6.55 -13.79 20.00
C ALA A 276 -5.03 -14.06 19.96
N ALA A 277 -4.35 -13.70 18.87
CA ALA A 277 -2.90 -13.81 18.74
C ALA A 277 -2.18 -12.91 19.75
N LEU A 278 -2.59 -11.63 19.86
CA LEU A 278 -2.05 -10.70 20.85
C LEU A 278 -2.23 -11.21 22.29
N ARG A 279 -3.43 -11.70 22.61
CA ARG A 279 -3.70 -12.29 23.93
C ARG A 279 -2.83 -13.51 24.21
N THR A 280 -2.69 -14.39 23.22
CA THR A 280 -1.87 -15.61 23.34
C THR A 280 -0.41 -15.25 23.58
N PHE A 281 0.13 -14.33 22.79
CA PHE A 281 1.50 -13.82 22.95
C PHE A 281 1.70 -13.22 24.35
N ASN A 282 0.81 -12.35 24.81
CA ASN A 282 0.98 -11.67 26.10
C ASN A 282 0.82 -12.60 27.32
N LEU A 283 0.00 -13.66 27.21
CA LEU A 283 -0.09 -14.68 28.26
C LEU A 283 1.17 -15.55 28.32
N ALA A 284 1.83 -15.78 27.18
CA ALA A 284 3.11 -16.48 27.11
C ALA A 284 4.29 -15.61 27.58
N HIS A 285 4.17 -14.28 27.52
CA HIS A 285 5.21 -13.32 27.87
C HIS A 285 4.74 -12.31 28.94
N PRO A 286 4.40 -12.77 30.18
CA PRO A 286 3.83 -11.90 31.21
C PRO A 286 4.77 -10.77 31.66
N ASP A 287 6.09 -10.96 31.55
CA ASP A 287 7.09 -9.97 31.95
C ASP A 287 7.38 -8.92 30.86
N SER A 288 7.09 -9.25 29.60
CA SER A 288 7.33 -8.39 28.42
C SER A 288 6.14 -8.37 27.44
N PRO A 289 4.92 -8.08 27.91
CA PRO A 289 3.73 -8.07 27.07
C PRO A 289 3.77 -6.94 26.02
N MET A 290 3.38 -7.28 24.79
CA MET A 290 3.14 -6.34 23.71
C MET A 290 1.90 -5.49 23.99
N ARG A 291 2.07 -4.16 24.05
CA ARG A 291 0.97 -3.21 24.27
C ARG A 291 0.24 -2.90 22.96
N LEU A 292 -0.98 -2.37 23.09
CA LEU A 292 -1.81 -1.97 21.95
C LEU A 292 -2.22 -0.49 22.08
N ILE A 293 -1.99 0.28 21.02
CA ILE A 293 -2.69 1.56 20.77
C ILE A 293 -3.75 1.29 19.71
N HIS A 294 -5.01 1.51 20.06
CA HIS A 294 -6.12 1.17 19.18
C HIS A 294 -6.72 2.43 18.52
N GLY A 295 -6.79 2.41 17.19
CA GLY A 295 -7.38 3.45 16.37
C GLY A 295 -8.88 3.27 16.15
N VAL A 296 -9.64 4.37 16.20
CA VAL A 296 -11.06 4.37 15.82
C VAL A 296 -11.23 5.11 14.50
N TRP A 297 -11.35 4.36 13.41
CA TRP A 297 -11.50 4.92 12.07
C TRP A 297 -12.89 5.52 11.84
N THR A 298 -12.93 6.63 11.10
CA THR A 298 -14.17 7.21 10.56
C THR A 298 -13.99 7.65 9.10
N GLU A 299 -15.10 7.70 8.37
CA GLU A 299 -15.13 8.22 7.00
C GLU A 299 -15.01 9.74 6.97
N LEU A 300 -14.91 10.31 5.76
CA LEU A 300 -15.05 11.76 5.56
C LEU A 300 -16.45 12.24 5.98
N PRO A 301 -16.58 13.43 6.59
CA PRO A 301 -17.89 14.00 6.88
C PRO A 301 -18.66 14.23 5.57
N PRO A 302 -20.00 14.08 5.58
CA PRO A 302 -20.80 14.22 4.37
C PRO A 302 -20.92 15.69 3.92
N GLY A 303 -21.09 15.89 2.61
CA GLY A 303 -21.21 17.22 2.01
C GLY A 303 -19.89 17.68 1.39
N ARG A 304 -19.92 18.00 0.09
CA ARG A 304 -18.72 18.28 -0.71
C ARG A 304 -18.05 19.62 -0.36
N LEU A 305 -18.84 20.59 0.09
CA LEU A 305 -18.37 21.94 0.42
C LEU A 305 -18.59 22.27 1.90
N GLU A 306 -19.63 21.68 2.49
CA GLU A 306 -20.03 21.96 3.87
C GLU A 306 -19.28 21.11 4.89
N GLU A 307 -18.83 19.91 4.50
CA GLU A 307 -18.05 19.00 5.35
C GLU A 307 -18.72 18.83 6.73
N ARG A 308 -19.95 18.30 6.74
CA ARG A 308 -20.87 18.36 7.89
C ARG A 308 -20.50 17.36 8.99
N TYR A 309 -19.58 17.76 9.87
CA TYR A 309 -19.23 16.98 11.06
C TYR A 309 -20.42 16.80 12.03
N ASP A 310 -21.36 17.74 12.04
CA ASP A 310 -22.59 17.71 12.86
C ASP A 310 -23.72 16.85 12.28
N ASP A 311 -23.48 16.19 11.14
CA ASP A 311 -24.44 15.23 10.58
C ASP A 311 -24.70 14.09 11.58
N THR A 312 -25.99 13.88 11.88
CA THR A 312 -26.39 12.93 12.92
C THR A 312 -26.07 11.49 12.54
N ALA A 313 -26.21 11.11 11.27
CA ALA A 313 -25.91 9.76 10.82
C ALA A 313 -24.40 9.49 10.86
N PHE A 314 -23.60 10.46 10.40
CA PHE A 314 -22.14 10.41 10.48
C PHE A 314 -21.65 10.28 11.93
N SER A 315 -22.07 11.19 12.81
CA SER A 315 -21.68 11.16 14.23
C SER A 315 -22.14 9.89 14.95
N SER A 316 -23.35 9.39 14.63
CA SER A 316 -23.86 8.13 15.19
C SER A 316 -23.07 6.92 14.71
N ALA A 317 -22.68 6.89 13.43
CA ALA A 317 -21.85 5.82 12.88
C ALA A 317 -20.47 5.78 13.55
N PHE A 318 -19.85 6.95 13.78
CA PHE A 318 -18.56 7.04 14.46
C PHE A 318 -18.64 6.58 15.92
N ARG A 319 -19.67 7.00 16.67
CA ARG A 319 -19.95 6.49 18.03
C ARG A 319 -20.22 4.99 18.03
N GLY A 320 -20.93 4.48 17.02
CA GLY A 320 -21.13 3.05 16.81
C GLY A 320 -19.81 2.28 16.66
N GLU A 321 -18.84 2.85 15.95
CA GLU A 321 -17.50 2.26 15.82
C GLU A 321 -16.71 2.33 17.13
N MET A 322 -16.74 3.47 17.85
CA MET A 322 -16.15 3.60 19.18
C MET A 322 -16.69 2.54 20.15
N ARG A 323 -18.02 2.31 20.14
CA ARG A 323 -18.67 1.24 20.91
C ARG A 323 -18.08 -0.12 20.61
N HIS A 324 -18.00 -0.46 19.32
CA HIS A 324 -17.44 -1.72 18.87
C HIS A 324 -16.00 -1.89 19.31
N VAL A 325 -15.18 -0.84 19.20
CA VAL A 325 -13.78 -0.85 19.65
C VAL A 325 -13.69 -1.16 21.14
N VAL A 326 -14.41 -0.41 21.98
CA VAL A 326 -14.40 -0.64 23.43
C VAL A 326 -14.86 -2.07 23.75
N ASP A 327 -16.05 -2.47 23.28
CA ASP A 327 -16.62 -3.80 23.58
C ASP A 327 -15.68 -4.95 23.16
N MET A 328 -15.06 -4.82 21.98
CA MET A 328 -14.11 -5.79 21.41
C MET A 328 -12.87 -5.96 22.29
N LEU A 329 -12.28 -4.86 22.74
CA LEU A 329 -11.04 -4.90 23.51
C LEU A 329 -11.24 -5.59 24.85
N HIS A 330 -12.44 -5.46 25.44
CA HIS A 330 -12.86 -6.17 26.65
C HIS A 330 -13.36 -7.59 26.38
N GLY A 331 -13.15 -8.14 25.18
CA GLY A 331 -13.54 -9.51 24.83
C GLY A 331 -15.06 -9.74 24.89
N ASN A 332 -15.84 -8.68 24.63
CA ASN A 332 -17.29 -8.67 24.84
C ASN A 332 -18.05 -8.10 23.63
N ALA A 333 -17.65 -8.43 22.40
CA ALA A 333 -18.33 -7.98 21.18
C ALA A 333 -18.65 -9.11 20.21
N ILE A 334 -19.82 -8.99 19.57
CA ILE A 334 -20.15 -9.69 18.33
C ILE A 334 -20.46 -8.61 17.30
N ILE A 335 -19.60 -8.50 16.28
CA ILE A 335 -19.73 -7.52 15.21
C ILE A 335 -20.24 -8.23 13.97
N GLN A 336 -21.36 -7.76 13.42
CA GLN A 336 -21.96 -8.34 12.22
C GLN A 336 -21.15 -7.97 10.96
N PRO A 337 -21.07 -8.87 9.96
CA PRO A 337 -20.41 -8.60 8.69
C PRO A 337 -20.95 -7.35 8.00
N ARG A 338 -20.04 -6.47 7.56
CA ARG A 338 -20.34 -5.32 6.70
C ARG A 338 -19.24 -5.22 5.63
N PRO A 339 -19.57 -4.86 4.38
CA PRO A 339 -18.57 -4.63 3.35
C PRO A 339 -17.48 -3.67 3.84
N GLY A 340 -16.22 -4.03 3.62
CA GLY A 340 -15.09 -3.19 3.99
C GLY A 340 -14.72 -3.17 5.49
N LYS A 341 -15.36 -3.99 6.34
CA LYS A 341 -15.14 -3.99 7.80
C LYS A 341 -14.90 -5.41 8.33
N ALA A 342 -14.00 -5.54 9.30
CA ALA A 342 -13.82 -6.78 10.04
C ALA A 342 -15.06 -7.10 10.90
N SER A 343 -15.33 -8.38 11.10
CA SER A 343 -16.51 -8.89 11.80
C SER A 343 -16.21 -10.22 12.50
N GLY A 344 -17.09 -10.63 13.41
CA GLY A 344 -16.98 -11.89 14.15
C GLY A 344 -17.19 -11.71 15.65
N ALA A 345 -16.90 -12.76 16.41
CA ALA A 345 -16.95 -12.71 17.88
C ALA A 345 -15.57 -12.38 18.44
N TYR A 346 -15.47 -11.25 19.13
CA TYR A 346 -14.27 -10.76 19.79
C TYR A 346 -14.35 -11.15 21.25
N LEU A 347 -13.80 -12.32 21.57
CA LEU A 347 -13.83 -12.92 22.92
C LEU A 347 -12.47 -12.82 23.64
N ALA A 348 -11.44 -12.35 22.95
CA ALA A 348 -10.13 -12.15 23.52
C ALA A 348 -10.09 -10.80 24.24
N ASP A 349 -10.17 -10.83 25.57
CA ASP A 349 -9.93 -9.64 26.38
C ASP A 349 -8.45 -9.26 26.32
N VAL A 350 -8.18 -8.14 25.65
CA VAL A 350 -6.86 -7.49 25.52
C VAL A 350 -6.86 -6.11 26.18
N SER A 351 -7.92 -5.79 26.92
CA SER A 351 -8.17 -4.46 27.47
C SER A 351 -7.05 -4.03 28.42
N GLN A 352 -6.51 -4.94 29.23
CA GLN A 352 -5.39 -4.68 30.15
C GLN A 352 -4.06 -4.33 29.46
N TRP A 353 -3.89 -4.69 28.18
CA TRP A 353 -2.70 -4.38 27.40
C TRP A 353 -2.92 -3.24 26.41
N THR A 354 -4.14 -2.72 26.34
CA THR A 354 -4.46 -1.55 25.51
C THR A 354 -4.17 -0.28 26.28
N VAL A 355 -3.19 0.49 25.83
CA VAL A 355 -2.64 1.64 26.57
C VAL A 355 -3.14 2.99 26.10
N ALA A 356 -3.80 3.08 24.94
CA ALA A 356 -4.38 4.33 24.47
C ALA A 356 -5.38 4.13 23.33
N TYR A 357 -6.24 5.14 23.14
CA TYR A 357 -7.07 5.32 21.96
C TYR A 357 -6.57 6.50 21.11
N ILE A 358 -6.57 6.33 19.79
CA ILE A 358 -6.42 7.43 18.83
C ILE A 358 -7.65 7.45 17.93
N ILE A 359 -8.49 8.48 18.04
CA ILE A 359 -9.72 8.57 17.25
C ILE A 359 -9.51 9.34 15.94
N GLY A 360 -10.26 8.95 14.92
CA GLY A 360 -10.31 9.66 13.65
C GLY A 360 -9.25 9.21 12.65
N ARG A 361 -9.00 10.08 11.68
CA ARG A 361 -8.08 9.90 10.56
C ARG A 361 -7.29 11.19 10.34
N GLU A 362 -6.35 11.19 9.40
CA GLU A 362 -5.70 12.44 8.95
C GLU A 362 -6.77 13.39 8.40
N TRP A 363 -7.13 14.40 9.20
CA TRP A 363 -8.13 15.40 8.83
C TRP A 363 -7.58 16.34 7.78
N GLU A 364 -8.34 16.63 6.73
CA GLU A 364 -7.90 17.56 5.70
C GLU A 364 -8.10 19.03 6.12
N PRO A 365 -7.09 19.91 5.92
CA PRO A 365 -7.21 21.33 6.28
C PRO A 365 -8.42 22.03 5.67
N TYR A 366 -8.79 21.67 4.44
CA TYR A 366 -9.97 22.24 3.79
C TYR A 366 -11.27 21.84 4.50
N SER A 367 -11.36 20.62 5.01
CA SER A 367 -12.54 20.09 5.69
C SER A 367 -12.72 20.78 7.04
N VAL A 368 -11.64 20.90 7.80
CA VAL A 368 -11.61 21.63 9.08
C VAL A 368 -11.98 23.11 8.87
N THR A 369 -11.38 23.76 7.87
CA THR A 369 -11.66 25.16 7.54
C THR A 369 -13.12 25.38 7.15
N ALA A 370 -13.69 24.51 6.32
CA ALA A 370 -15.07 24.62 5.85
C ALA A 370 -16.06 24.55 7.01
N PHE A 371 -15.91 23.55 7.88
CA PHE A 371 -16.80 23.38 9.03
C PHE A 371 -16.63 24.51 10.05
N ALA A 372 -15.40 24.88 10.42
CA ALA A 372 -15.14 25.94 11.37
C ALA A 372 -15.74 27.29 10.93
N ARG A 373 -15.67 27.63 9.64
CA ARG A 373 -16.27 28.86 9.09
C ARG A 373 -17.79 28.88 9.15
N ARG A 374 -18.43 27.72 9.05
CA ARG A 374 -19.91 27.60 9.12
C ARG A 374 -20.43 27.66 10.55
N HIS A 375 -19.60 27.30 11.53
CA HIS A 375 -19.97 27.24 12.95
C HIS A 375 -19.05 28.12 13.82
N PRO A 376 -18.91 29.43 13.53
CA PRO A 376 -17.91 30.27 14.20
C PRO A 376 -18.20 30.50 15.69
N ALA A 377 -19.45 30.31 16.13
CA ALA A 377 -19.84 30.43 17.54
C ALA A 377 -19.54 29.18 18.38
N ARG A 378 -19.19 28.05 17.74
CA ARG A 378 -18.93 26.78 18.43
C ARG A 378 -17.46 26.69 18.82
N THR A 379 -17.10 27.32 19.93
CA THR A 379 -15.69 27.46 20.37
C THR A 379 -15.43 26.91 21.77
N THR A 380 -16.47 26.47 22.48
CA THR A 380 -16.39 25.99 23.86
C THR A 380 -17.22 24.72 24.06
N TYR A 381 -16.79 23.86 24.97
CA TYR A 381 -17.49 22.62 25.35
C TYR A 381 -17.25 22.31 26.83
N ARG A 382 -18.24 21.72 27.50
CA ARG A 382 -18.09 21.25 28.89
C ARG A 382 -18.84 19.93 29.08
N GLY A 383 -18.11 18.83 29.05
CA GLY A 383 -18.56 17.50 29.41
C GLY A 383 -18.23 17.14 30.87
N ARG A 384 -18.41 15.87 31.20
CA ARG A 384 -18.05 15.27 32.49
C ARG A 384 -16.55 15.01 32.57
N TYR A 385 -15.94 14.52 31.48
CA TYR A 385 -14.54 14.14 31.43
C TYR A 385 -13.66 15.18 30.75
N LEU A 386 -14.20 15.87 29.73
CA LEU A 386 -13.46 16.81 28.90
C LEU A 386 -14.13 18.17 28.83
N SER A 387 -13.31 19.21 28.66
CA SER A 387 -13.79 20.57 28.36
C SER A 387 -12.89 21.25 27.33
N VAL A 388 -13.49 22.17 26.57
CA VAL A 388 -12.82 23.07 25.62
C VAL A 388 -13.15 24.50 26.03
N SER A 389 -12.14 25.28 26.40
CA SER A 389 -12.33 26.69 26.83
C SER A 389 -12.13 27.68 25.69
N ARG A 390 -11.41 27.26 24.64
CA ARG A 390 -11.14 28.01 23.41
C ARG A 390 -10.85 27.00 22.30
N GLY A 391 -11.22 27.29 21.07
CA GLY A 391 -10.99 26.41 19.93
C GLY A 391 -11.93 26.74 18.78
N ASN A 392 -11.93 25.89 17.76
CA ASN A 392 -12.86 25.96 16.64
C ASN A 392 -13.95 24.87 16.75
N ALA A 393 -14.89 24.87 15.79
CA ALA A 393 -16.01 23.93 15.80
C ALA A 393 -15.60 22.45 15.69
N VAL A 394 -14.45 22.15 15.07
CA VAL A 394 -13.91 20.79 14.98
C VAL A 394 -13.23 20.39 16.29
N ASP A 395 -12.51 21.30 16.98
CA ASP A 395 -12.00 21.04 18.34
C ASP A 395 -13.15 20.62 19.27
N VAL A 396 -14.27 21.35 19.23
CA VAL A 396 -15.46 21.02 20.03
C VAL A 396 -16.05 19.66 19.63
N TRP A 397 -16.18 19.38 18.33
CA TRP A 397 -16.70 18.11 17.85
C TRP A 397 -15.82 16.92 18.25
N LEU A 398 -14.49 17.07 18.19
CA LEU A 398 -13.54 16.05 18.65
C LEU A 398 -13.63 15.83 20.16
N ALA A 399 -13.78 16.90 20.96
CA ALA A 399 -13.99 16.78 22.40
C ALA A 399 -15.28 16.02 22.74
N GLU A 400 -16.38 16.29 22.03
CA GLU A 400 -17.64 15.56 22.20
C GLU A 400 -17.52 14.08 21.80
N ALA A 401 -16.78 13.77 20.74
CA ALA A 401 -16.52 12.42 20.29
C ALA A 401 -15.71 11.62 21.34
N MET A 402 -14.62 12.20 21.84
CA MET A 402 -13.80 11.58 22.89
C MET A 402 -14.56 11.47 24.22
N GLU A 403 -15.32 12.50 24.61
CA GLU A 403 -16.18 12.48 25.80
C GLU A 403 -17.13 11.28 25.77
N TRP A 404 -17.78 11.05 24.62
CA TRP A 404 -18.71 9.94 24.46
C TRP A 404 -18.02 8.59 24.62
N MET A 405 -16.83 8.41 24.02
CA MET A 405 -16.07 7.15 24.11
C MET A 405 -15.60 6.88 25.53
N ILE A 406 -15.09 7.91 26.23
CA ILE A 406 -14.66 7.82 27.63
C ILE A 406 -15.85 7.45 28.51
N ALA A 407 -16.99 8.12 28.34
CA ALA A 407 -18.21 7.84 29.11
C ALA A 407 -18.69 6.41 28.89
N TYR A 408 -18.71 5.92 27.65
CA TYR A 408 -19.15 4.57 27.35
C TYR A 408 -18.30 3.52 28.07
N GLU A 409 -16.97 3.65 28.01
CA GLU A 409 -16.07 2.71 28.69
C GLU A 409 -16.18 2.81 30.22
N MET A 410 -16.30 4.02 30.75
CA MET A 410 -16.49 4.25 32.18
C MET A 410 -17.79 3.63 32.72
N ASP A 411 -18.90 3.86 32.03
CA ASP A 411 -20.20 3.39 32.47
C ASP A 411 -20.31 1.87 32.34
N ARG A 412 -19.80 1.30 31.24
CA ARG A 412 -19.93 -0.13 30.95
C ARG A 412 -18.89 -1.02 31.66
N TYR A 413 -17.64 -0.57 31.71
CA TYR A 413 -16.47 -1.37 32.11
C TYR A 413 -15.71 -0.80 33.32
N ASN A 414 -16.12 0.35 33.86
CA ASN A 414 -15.41 1.04 34.93
C ASN A 414 -13.90 1.19 34.64
N ALA A 415 -13.57 1.49 33.38
CA ALA A 415 -12.20 1.55 32.90
C ALA A 415 -11.89 2.89 32.22
N GLN A 416 -10.62 3.30 32.24
CA GLN A 416 -10.11 4.47 31.53
C GLN A 416 -8.78 4.18 30.85
N ARG A 417 -8.56 4.86 29.73
CA ARG A 417 -7.30 4.92 28.97
C ARG A 417 -7.05 6.34 28.46
N PRO A 418 -5.78 6.72 28.23
CA PRO A 418 -5.43 7.93 27.50
C PRO A 418 -6.13 7.99 26.15
N VAL A 419 -6.60 9.17 25.77
CA VAL A 419 -7.26 9.39 24.47
C VAL A 419 -6.59 10.56 23.74
N ALA A 420 -6.42 10.40 22.43
CA ALA A 420 -6.05 11.45 21.49
C ALA A 420 -6.93 11.36 20.24
N TYR A 421 -6.88 12.38 19.41
CA TYR A 421 -7.30 12.30 18.00
C TYR A 421 -6.07 12.33 17.09
N THR A 422 -6.20 11.76 15.89
CA THR A 422 -5.13 11.84 14.88
C THR A 422 -4.92 13.28 14.43
N ASN A 423 -3.67 13.74 14.49
CA ASN A 423 -3.24 15.01 13.91
C ASN A 423 -2.02 14.79 12.99
N TRP A 424 -1.73 15.75 12.13
CA TRP A 424 -0.59 15.75 11.22
C TRP A 424 -0.17 17.20 10.92
N PRO A 425 1.07 17.47 10.47
CA PRO A 425 1.63 18.81 10.48
C PRO A 425 0.81 19.89 9.74
N THR A 426 -0.01 19.52 8.75
CA THR A 426 -0.86 20.52 8.06
C THR A 426 -1.96 21.16 8.93
N LEU A 427 -2.17 20.61 10.12
CA LEU A 427 -3.10 21.07 11.14
C LEU A 427 -2.39 21.26 12.50
N ASP A 428 -1.05 21.31 12.51
CA ASP A 428 -0.32 21.59 13.73
C ASP A 428 -0.66 22.98 14.28
N PRO A 429 -0.47 23.22 15.59
CA PRO A 429 -0.80 24.49 16.22
C PRO A 429 0.32 25.55 16.11
N LEU A 430 1.38 25.27 15.36
CA LEU A 430 2.51 26.17 15.18
C LEU A 430 2.22 27.15 14.05
N ALA A 431 2.94 28.28 14.03
CA ALA A 431 2.81 29.28 12.96
C ALA A 431 3.99 29.17 12.00
N HIS A 432 3.71 29.07 10.70
CA HIS A 432 4.75 28.86 9.67
C HIS A 432 4.82 30.00 8.65
N PRO A 433 5.52 31.13 8.92
CA PRO A 433 5.56 32.30 8.01
C PRO A 433 6.03 32.01 6.58
N ASN A 434 6.77 30.92 6.40
CA ASN A 434 7.28 30.41 5.12
C ASN A 434 6.27 29.57 4.33
N GLU A 435 5.13 29.21 4.93
CA GLU A 435 3.99 28.57 4.26
C GLU A 435 2.95 29.65 3.95
N SER A 436 2.77 29.98 2.68
CA SER A 436 1.64 30.81 2.27
C SER A 436 0.47 29.94 1.83
N THR A 437 -0.73 30.40 2.17
CA THR A 437 -1.96 29.89 1.57
C THR A 437 -1.97 30.23 0.08
N ARG A 438 -2.75 29.49 -0.68
CA ARG A 438 -2.92 29.72 -2.09
C ARG A 438 -3.39 31.13 -2.43
N ALA A 439 -4.34 31.68 -1.67
CA ALA A 439 -4.84 33.03 -1.88
C ALA A 439 -3.75 34.09 -1.59
N GLU A 440 -2.81 33.80 -0.69
CA GLU A 440 -1.62 34.63 -0.48
C GLU A 440 -0.64 34.51 -1.65
N GLU A 441 -0.34 33.29 -2.13
CA GLU A 441 0.53 33.08 -3.31
C GLU A 441 0.00 33.79 -4.55
N GLU A 442 -1.31 33.68 -4.85
CA GLU A 442 -1.94 34.34 -5.99
C GLU A 442 -1.79 35.88 -5.90
N ARG A 443 -2.02 36.46 -4.70
CA ARG A 443 -1.81 37.91 -4.46
C ARG A 443 -0.34 38.31 -4.62
N ILE A 444 0.60 37.51 -4.15
CA ILE A 444 2.04 37.76 -4.31
C ILE A 444 2.40 37.77 -5.80
N ARG A 445 1.97 36.78 -6.57
CA ARG A 445 2.23 36.67 -8.01
C ARG A 445 1.66 37.85 -8.80
N LEU A 446 0.44 38.27 -8.49
CA LEU A 446 -0.18 39.46 -9.09
C LEU A 446 0.65 40.72 -8.84
N ARG A 447 1.09 40.96 -7.59
CA ARG A 447 1.97 42.09 -7.26
C ARG A 447 3.30 42.05 -8.02
N ARG A 448 3.82 40.85 -8.26
CA ARG A 448 5.07 40.63 -9.02
C ARG A 448 4.88 40.64 -10.54
N LYS A 449 3.65 40.81 -11.03
CA LYS A 449 3.29 40.72 -12.46
C LYS A 449 3.70 39.38 -13.09
N GLU A 450 3.65 38.30 -12.32
CA GLU A 450 3.91 36.94 -12.80
C GLU A 450 2.65 36.31 -13.38
N GLY A 451 2.77 35.66 -14.54
CA GLY A 451 1.68 34.89 -15.14
C GLY A 451 1.34 33.63 -14.33
N LEU A 452 0.05 33.28 -14.30
CA LEU A 452 -0.43 32.01 -13.73
C LEU A 452 -0.45 30.96 -14.85
N VAL A 453 0.42 29.96 -14.77
CA VAL A 453 0.55 28.92 -15.81
C VAL A 453 -0.40 27.75 -15.56
N ALA A 454 -0.54 27.31 -14.30
CA ALA A 454 -1.49 26.28 -13.90
C ALA A 454 -1.87 26.41 -12.41
N ARG A 455 -3.08 25.96 -12.07
CA ARG A 455 -3.61 25.91 -10.70
C ARG A 455 -2.93 24.78 -9.91
N SER A 456 -2.37 25.07 -8.74
CA SER A 456 -1.84 24.02 -7.83
C SER A 456 -2.99 23.12 -7.34
N LYS A 457 -2.71 21.81 -7.23
CA LYS A 457 -3.61 20.78 -6.66
C LYS A 457 -3.36 20.54 -5.16
N GLU A 458 -2.48 21.32 -4.51
CA GLU A 458 -2.14 21.18 -3.09
C GLU A 458 -3.17 21.84 -2.15
N TYR A 459 -3.27 21.31 -0.92
CA TYR A 459 -4.04 21.94 0.17
C TYR A 459 -3.26 23.09 0.82
N ASP A 460 -3.97 23.99 1.51
CA ASP A 460 -3.33 25.00 2.35
C ASP A 460 -2.89 24.35 3.67
N ASN A 461 -1.58 24.18 3.88
CA ASN A 461 -1.02 23.40 4.99
C ASN A 461 -0.80 24.19 6.30
N ASP A 462 -1.15 25.48 6.33
CA ASP A 462 -1.02 26.35 7.52
C ASP A 462 -2.17 27.37 7.55
N ALA A 463 -3.38 26.92 7.22
CA ALA A 463 -4.59 27.78 7.17
C ALA A 463 -5.45 27.67 8.43
N VAL A 464 -5.36 26.57 9.16
CA VAL A 464 -6.13 26.27 10.37
C VAL A 464 -5.37 25.24 11.20
N ALA A 465 -5.58 25.26 12.52
CA ALA A 465 -4.96 24.34 13.47
C ALA A 465 -6.00 23.50 14.21
N LEU A 466 -5.61 22.29 14.60
CA LEU A 466 -6.25 21.50 15.66
C LEU A 466 -5.25 21.37 16.81
N ASP A 467 -5.55 22.01 17.94
CA ASP A 467 -4.62 22.07 19.08
C ASP A 467 -5.14 21.22 20.23
N ALA A 468 -4.44 20.13 20.57
CA ALA A 468 -4.82 19.28 21.69
C ALA A 468 -4.80 20.05 23.02
N MET A 469 -4.00 21.12 23.13
CA MET A 469 -3.93 21.98 24.32
C MET A 469 -5.22 22.77 24.58
N ASN A 470 -6.13 22.83 23.60
CA ASN A 470 -7.45 23.43 23.79
C ASN A 470 -8.38 22.55 24.65
N MET A 471 -8.04 21.29 24.85
CA MET A 471 -8.83 20.33 25.63
C MET A 471 -8.24 20.13 27.04
N GLN A 472 -9.11 20.06 28.04
CA GLN A 472 -8.72 19.82 29.43
C GLN A 472 -9.49 18.63 30.00
N ALA A 473 -8.76 17.70 30.61
CA ALA A 473 -9.33 16.58 31.37
C ALA A 473 -9.82 17.05 32.75
N SER A 474 -10.98 16.56 33.18
CA SER A 474 -11.49 16.75 34.53
C SER A 474 -10.82 15.79 35.52
N ALA A 475 -11.01 16.01 36.82
CA ALA A 475 -10.53 15.11 37.86
C ALA A 475 -11.14 13.70 37.78
N GLU A 476 -12.30 13.54 37.13
CA GLU A 476 -12.93 12.23 36.91
C GLU A 476 -12.23 11.43 35.80
N PHE A 477 -11.41 12.07 34.94
CA PHE A 477 -10.68 11.41 33.87
C PHE A 477 -9.17 11.33 34.18
N SER A 478 -8.83 10.43 35.09
CA SER A 478 -7.46 10.22 35.57
C SER A 478 -6.48 9.67 34.53
N ALA A 479 -6.98 9.06 33.44
CA ALA A 479 -6.11 8.55 32.38
C ALA A 479 -5.52 9.64 31.46
N GLY A 480 -6.23 10.77 31.30
CA GLY A 480 -5.70 11.98 30.66
C GLY A 480 -5.64 11.98 29.12
N LEU A 481 -5.10 13.07 28.58
CA LEU A 481 -5.03 13.38 27.14
C LEU A 481 -3.57 13.42 26.68
N PHE A 482 -3.31 12.91 25.47
CA PHE A 482 -2.02 13.06 24.80
C PHE A 482 -2.22 13.63 23.39
N ALA A 483 -1.17 14.19 22.80
CA ALA A 483 -1.18 14.64 21.42
C ALA A 483 -0.57 13.58 20.50
N SER A 484 -1.22 13.30 19.38
CA SER A 484 -0.82 12.27 18.42
C SER A 484 -0.54 12.89 17.06
N PHE A 485 0.68 12.73 16.53
CA PHE A 485 1.06 13.29 15.24
C PHE A 485 1.61 12.25 14.26
N HIS A 486 1.11 12.29 13.02
CA HIS A 486 1.74 11.66 11.87
C HIS A 486 2.77 12.64 11.29
N ALA A 487 4.01 12.60 11.78
CA ALA A 487 5.04 13.57 11.42
C ALA A 487 6.14 12.90 10.59
N TYR A 488 6.12 13.15 9.28
CA TYR A 488 7.14 12.67 8.36
C TYR A 488 8.18 13.76 8.09
N PRO A 489 9.46 13.44 7.92
CA PRO A 489 10.53 14.46 7.86
C PRO A 489 10.50 15.33 6.60
N TYR A 490 9.76 14.92 5.57
CA TYR A 490 9.83 15.49 4.22
C TYR A 490 8.68 16.44 3.87
N TYR A 491 7.54 16.41 4.56
CA TYR A 491 6.33 17.17 4.21
C TYR A 491 5.57 17.59 5.46
N PRO A 492 5.03 18.82 5.54
CA PRO A 492 4.93 19.84 4.50
C PRO A 492 6.22 20.63 4.23
N ASP A 493 6.17 21.48 3.20
CA ASP A 493 7.30 22.33 2.80
C ASP A 493 7.80 23.24 3.93
N PHE A 494 6.95 23.67 4.86
CA PHE A 494 7.39 24.52 5.96
C PHE A 494 8.51 23.89 6.81
N MET A 495 8.53 22.56 6.96
CA MET A 495 9.61 21.87 7.68
C MET A 495 10.95 22.02 6.95
N ASN A 496 10.93 22.02 5.63
CA ASN A 496 12.10 22.15 4.77
C ASN A 496 12.59 23.60 4.66
N LEU A 497 11.65 24.54 4.56
CA LEU A 497 11.91 25.93 4.19
C LEU A 497 12.18 26.85 5.39
N ASN A 498 11.86 26.42 6.61
CA ASN A 498 12.00 27.25 7.80
C ASN A 498 13.47 27.33 8.24
N GLN A 499 14.02 28.55 8.31
CA GLN A 499 15.42 28.78 8.67
C GLN A 499 15.76 28.42 10.12
N ARG A 500 14.76 28.46 11.03
CA ARG A 500 14.95 27.98 12.41
C ARG A 500 15.25 26.48 12.42
N TYR A 501 14.50 25.71 11.64
CA TYR A 501 14.70 24.27 11.51
C TYR A 501 16.01 23.96 10.76
N ALA A 502 16.36 24.73 9.72
CA ALA A 502 17.64 24.57 9.02
C ALA A 502 18.87 24.76 9.94
N SER A 503 18.72 25.60 10.97
CA SER A 503 19.77 25.88 11.96
C SER A 503 19.76 24.91 13.13
N ALA A 504 18.75 24.03 13.24
CA ALA A 504 18.64 23.08 14.33
C ALA A 504 19.72 21.98 14.26
N ARG A 505 20.09 21.46 15.44
CA ARG A 505 21.08 20.40 15.62
C ARG A 505 20.52 19.39 16.61
N SER A 506 20.41 18.14 16.19
CA SER A 506 20.19 16.99 17.06
C SER A 506 21.52 16.51 17.65
N PRO A 507 21.51 15.56 18.60
CA PRO A 507 22.74 14.91 19.06
C PRO A 507 23.57 14.24 17.96
N GLU A 508 22.96 13.94 16.80
CA GLU A 508 23.61 13.30 15.64
C GLU A 508 23.95 14.29 14.51
N GLY A 509 23.74 15.60 14.72
CA GLY A 509 24.11 16.65 13.76
C GLY A 509 22.94 17.48 13.23
N PRO A 510 23.08 18.17 12.09
CA PRO A 510 22.01 18.97 11.48
C PRO A 510 20.74 18.15 11.22
N SER A 511 19.59 18.67 11.63
CA SER A 511 18.29 18.05 11.39
C SER A 511 17.15 19.07 11.46
N ARG A 512 16.48 19.31 10.33
CA ARG A 512 15.26 20.12 10.29
C ARG A 512 14.09 19.46 11.01
N TYR A 513 13.96 18.15 10.85
CA TYR A 513 12.93 17.37 11.51
C TYR A 513 13.02 17.49 13.04
N TYR A 514 14.23 17.39 13.60
CA TYR A 514 14.46 17.60 15.03
C TYR A 514 14.08 19.01 15.49
N GLY A 515 14.36 20.03 14.67
CA GLY A 515 13.94 21.41 14.94
C GLY A 515 12.42 21.54 15.05
N TYR A 516 11.69 20.97 14.09
CA TYR A 516 10.22 20.92 14.12
C TYR A 516 9.69 20.15 15.34
N LEU A 517 10.21 18.94 15.59
CA LEU A 517 9.79 18.11 16.71
C LEU A 517 9.96 18.81 18.06
N ARG A 518 11.06 19.54 18.24
CA ARG A 518 11.30 20.30 19.47
C ARG A 518 10.27 21.39 19.70
N GLU A 519 9.96 22.18 18.67
CA GLU A 519 8.96 23.23 18.78
C GLU A 519 7.57 22.64 19.04
N LEU A 520 7.24 21.53 18.37
CA LEU A 520 5.99 20.80 18.58
C LEU A 520 5.87 20.27 20.03
N VAL A 521 6.91 19.62 20.55
CA VAL A 521 6.93 19.12 21.95
C VAL A 521 6.91 20.27 22.95
N GLU A 522 7.57 21.39 22.65
CA GLU A 522 7.59 22.57 23.51
C GLU A 522 6.20 23.23 23.61
N HIS A 523 5.49 23.36 22.49
CA HIS A 523 4.10 23.87 22.45
C HIS A 523 3.16 23.09 23.37
N HIS A 524 3.29 21.77 23.42
CA HIS A 524 2.41 20.90 24.22
C HIS A 524 2.77 20.85 25.71
N GLY A 525 3.80 21.57 26.17
CA GLY A 525 4.09 21.74 27.59
C GLY A 525 4.33 20.41 28.32
N GLN A 526 3.42 20.03 29.23
CA GLN A 526 3.49 18.77 29.99
C GLN A 526 2.69 17.63 29.34
N MET A 527 1.84 17.92 28.35
CA MET A 527 1.05 16.90 27.66
C MET A 527 2.01 15.96 26.89
N PRO A 528 1.87 14.64 27.01
CA PRO A 528 2.66 13.71 26.21
C PRO A 528 2.39 13.92 24.72
N VAL A 529 3.45 13.99 23.92
CA VAL A 529 3.37 14.02 22.45
C VAL A 529 3.90 12.70 21.92
N ILE A 530 3.06 11.93 21.23
CA ILE A 530 3.47 10.70 20.55
C ILE A 530 3.51 10.99 19.05
N ILE A 531 4.67 10.77 18.45
CA ILE A 531 4.76 10.73 16.98
C ILE A 531 4.25 9.36 16.55
N SER A 532 2.94 9.25 16.35
CA SER A 532 2.26 7.97 16.12
C SER A 532 2.56 7.39 14.74
N GLU A 533 3.04 8.21 13.80
CA GLU A 533 3.59 7.77 12.51
C GLU A 533 4.79 8.61 12.11
N TYR A 534 5.86 7.92 11.70
CA TYR A 534 7.03 8.49 11.04
C TYR A 534 7.67 7.42 10.14
N GLY A 535 8.52 7.87 9.22
CA GLY A 535 9.41 7.00 8.45
C GLY A 535 9.82 7.58 7.11
N VAL A 536 10.74 6.91 6.42
CA VAL A 536 11.00 7.10 4.98
C VAL A 536 10.88 5.76 4.25
N PRO A 537 10.49 5.74 2.97
CA PRO A 537 10.33 4.50 2.20
C PRO A 537 11.54 4.15 1.32
N SER A 538 11.73 2.86 1.05
CA SER A 538 12.75 2.32 0.13
C SER A 538 12.20 2.18 -1.29
N SER A 539 12.09 3.28 -2.02
CA SER A 539 11.54 3.29 -3.39
C SER A 539 12.49 3.97 -4.37
N ARG A 540 12.32 3.67 -5.66
CA ARG A 540 13.07 4.34 -6.74
C ARG A 540 12.58 5.77 -6.95
N GLY A 541 11.27 5.99 -6.89
CA GLY A 541 10.66 7.31 -7.10
C GLY A 541 10.86 8.24 -5.91
N ILE A 542 10.93 9.54 -6.17
CA ILE A 542 10.94 10.58 -5.13
C ILE A 542 9.64 11.38 -5.25
N ALA A 543 8.76 11.24 -4.25
CA ALA A 543 7.50 11.96 -4.18
C ALA A 543 7.65 13.36 -3.57
N HIS A 544 8.69 13.58 -2.77
CA HIS A 544 9.02 14.87 -2.17
C HIS A 544 10.49 14.92 -1.74
N PHE A 545 11.20 15.99 -2.07
CA PHE A 545 12.55 16.24 -1.54
C PHE A 545 12.50 16.82 -0.12
N GLN A 546 13.56 16.52 0.61
CA GLN A 546 13.83 16.96 1.98
C GLN A 546 15.29 17.41 2.03
N MET A 547 15.58 18.55 2.65
CA MET A 547 16.86 19.25 2.48
C MET A 547 18.08 18.57 3.15
N ASP A 548 17.85 17.64 4.08
CA ASP A 548 18.86 16.85 4.79
C ASP A 548 19.02 15.43 4.20
N GLY A 549 18.35 15.13 3.08
CA GLY A 549 18.43 13.83 2.40
C GLY A 549 17.32 12.84 2.79
N TRP A 550 16.37 13.19 3.65
CA TRP A 550 15.31 12.28 4.12
C TRP A 550 14.05 12.37 3.28
N HIS A 551 14.21 12.15 1.98
CA HIS A 551 13.17 12.33 0.98
C HIS A 551 12.00 11.35 1.16
N HIS A 552 10.85 11.70 0.58
CA HIS A 552 9.73 10.76 0.41
C HIS A 552 10.04 9.80 -0.74
N GLY A 553 10.88 8.81 -0.47
CA GLY A 553 11.39 7.85 -1.46
C GLY A 553 12.78 8.20 -1.97
N GLY A 554 13.28 7.46 -2.97
CA GLY A 554 14.64 7.60 -3.50
C GLY A 554 15.74 6.92 -2.68
N HIS A 555 15.36 6.10 -1.71
CA HIS A 555 16.29 5.40 -0.80
C HIS A 555 16.41 3.93 -1.14
N SER A 556 17.61 3.39 -1.04
CA SER A 556 17.82 1.95 -0.88
C SER A 556 17.30 1.48 0.49
N GLU A 557 17.16 0.17 0.66
CA GLU A 557 16.69 -0.39 1.94
C GLU A 557 17.68 -0.16 3.08
N THR A 558 18.99 -0.11 2.77
CA THR A 558 20.03 0.25 3.74
C THR A 558 19.92 1.70 4.16
N GLU A 559 19.69 2.63 3.21
CA GLU A 559 19.49 4.05 3.50
C GLU A 559 18.19 4.26 4.32
N GLN A 560 17.09 3.61 3.93
CA GLN A 560 15.84 3.58 4.70
C GLN A 560 16.10 3.15 6.15
N ALA A 561 16.85 2.05 6.34
CA ALA A 561 17.18 1.52 7.66
C ALA A 561 17.96 2.54 8.51
N SER A 562 19.00 3.14 7.95
CA SER A 562 19.81 4.15 8.65
C SER A 562 19.02 5.41 9.00
N ILE A 563 18.18 5.91 8.08
CA ILE A 563 17.38 7.11 8.28
C ILE A 563 16.33 6.87 9.37
N ASN A 564 15.52 5.79 9.28
CA ASN A 564 14.47 5.50 10.26
C ASN A 564 15.02 5.29 11.68
N ALA A 565 16.19 4.65 11.79
CA ALA A 565 16.90 4.50 13.05
C ALA A 565 17.25 5.88 13.66
N ARG A 566 17.75 6.82 12.85
CA ARG A 566 18.04 8.19 13.29
C ARG A 566 16.77 8.97 13.64
N LEU A 567 15.72 8.91 12.82
CA LEU A 567 14.44 9.57 13.11
C LEU A 567 13.89 9.15 14.48
N THR A 568 13.95 7.86 14.81
CA THR A 568 13.53 7.33 16.12
C THR A 568 14.28 7.96 17.28
N ARG A 569 15.61 8.02 17.18
CA ARG A 569 16.47 8.62 18.22
C ARG A 569 16.24 10.12 18.34
N GLU A 570 15.97 10.81 17.22
CA GLU A 570 15.65 12.25 17.23
C GLU A 570 14.26 12.53 17.84
N ILE A 571 13.26 11.66 17.61
CA ILE A 571 11.95 11.73 18.30
C ILE A 571 12.13 11.59 19.82
N HIS A 572 12.91 10.58 20.26
CA HIS A 572 13.24 10.42 21.67
C HIS A 572 14.00 11.64 22.23
N ALA A 573 15.04 12.12 21.52
CA ALA A 573 15.84 13.27 21.93
C ALA A 573 15.08 14.61 21.93
N ALA A 574 13.99 14.72 21.17
CA ALA A 574 13.11 15.90 21.17
C ALA A 574 12.23 15.96 22.44
N GLY A 575 12.15 14.85 23.20
CA GLY A 575 11.34 14.75 24.41
C GLY A 575 9.90 14.30 24.13
N ALA A 576 9.64 13.68 22.98
CA ALA A 576 8.38 13.03 22.71
C ALA A 576 8.19 11.79 23.60
N ALA A 577 6.94 11.44 23.89
CA ALA A 577 6.54 10.30 24.71
C ALA A 577 6.63 8.95 23.99
N GLY A 578 6.87 8.96 22.67
CA GLY A 578 6.94 7.74 21.88
C GLY A 578 7.03 7.97 20.38
N ALA A 579 7.33 6.89 19.67
CA ALA A 579 7.48 6.86 18.22
C ALA A 579 6.79 5.62 17.62
N GLY A 580 5.95 5.81 16.61
CA GLY A 580 5.30 4.76 15.83
C GLY A 580 5.90 4.61 14.43
N LEU A 581 6.72 3.58 14.23
CA LEU A 581 7.34 3.32 12.93
C LEU A 581 6.28 2.90 11.92
N PHE A 582 6.23 3.56 10.78
CA PHE A 582 5.40 3.18 9.65
C PHE A 582 6.27 2.40 8.63
N ALA A 583 6.08 1.09 8.39
CA ALA A 583 5.08 0.15 8.96
C ALA A 583 5.60 -1.31 8.96
N ILE A 584 4.78 -2.29 9.37
CA ILE A 584 5.17 -3.72 9.41
C ILE A 584 5.47 -4.33 8.03
N ILE A 585 4.67 -4.00 7.00
CA ILE A 585 4.80 -4.54 5.64
C ILE A 585 4.76 -3.43 4.58
N ASP A 586 5.35 -3.71 3.41
CA ASP A 586 5.08 -2.96 2.19
C ASP A 586 3.64 -3.20 1.74
N GLU A 587 2.94 -2.14 1.31
CA GLU A 587 1.50 -2.16 1.02
C GLU A 587 1.21 -1.65 -0.40
N TRP A 588 0.99 -2.57 -1.35
CA TRP A 588 0.91 -2.26 -2.79
C TRP A 588 -0.34 -1.46 -3.20
N PHE A 589 -1.39 -1.42 -2.39
CA PHE A 589 -2.59 -0.62 -2.71
C PHE A 589 -2.37 0.88 -2.51
N LYS A 590 -1.30 1.28 -1.81
CA LYS A 590 -1.05 2.68 -1.49
C LYS A 590 -0.59 3.46 -2.71
N LYS A 591 -0.81 4.78 -2.66
CA LYS A 591 -0.48 5.69 -3.77
C LYS A 591 0.01 7.05 -3.31
N ASN A 592 0.95 7.64 -4.06
CA ASN A 592 1.40 9.02 -3.89
C ASN A 592 1.00 9.93 -5.07
N TRP A 593 1.07 11.25 -4.86
CA TRP A 593 0.58 12.27 -5.81
C TRP A 593 1.35 12.39 -7.12
N ILE A 594 2.57 11.85 -7.18
CA ILE A 594 3.42 11.87 -8.37
C ILE A 594 3.05 10.77 -9.36
N VAL A 595 2.46 9.67 -8.89
CA VAL A 595 2.13 8.50 -9.74
C VAL A 595 0.65 8.10 -9.72
N ALA A 596 -0.16 8.60 -8.78
CA ALA A 596 -1.57 8.21 -8.63
C ALA A 596 -2.42 8.37 -9.89
N ASP A 597 -2.16 9.37 -10.73
CA ASP A 597 -2.89 9.55 -11.99
C ASP A 597 -2.58 8.45 -13.03
N PHE A 598 -1.43 7.78 -12.90
CA PHE A 598 -0.96 6.72 -13.79
C PHE A 598 -1.38 5.32 -13.35
N GLU A 599 -1.96 5.14 -12.17
CA GLU A 599 -2.41 3.83 -11.72
C GLU A 599 -3.88 3.62 -12.13
N ARG A 600 -4.08 3.32 -13.41
CA ARG A 600 -5.41 3.21 -14.03
C ARG A 600 -5.67 1.81 -14.59
N PRO A 601 -6.84 1.22 -14.31
CA PRO A 601 -7.92 1.76 -13.48
C PRO A 601 -7.60 1.62 -11.97
N ALA A 602 -8.16 2.54 -11.16
CA ALA A 602 -7.69 2.79 -9.79
C ALA A 602 -7.85 1.58 -8.86
N GLU A 603 -8.84 0.73 -9.09
CA GLU A 603 -9.13 -0.47 -8.31
C GLU A 603 -8.12 -1.62 -8.52
N ARG A 604 -7.29 -1.53 -9.57
CA ARG A 604 -6.31 -2.55 -9.94
C ARG A 604 -4.90 -2.24 -9.44
N ASN A 605 -4.66 -1.08 -8.83
CA ASN A 605 -3.33 -0.68 -8.36
C ASN A 605 -2.73 -1.69 -7.37
N ARG A 606 -3.56 -2.32 -6.52
CA ARG A 606 -3.16 -3.39 -5.59
C ARG A 606 -2.56 -4.63 -6.26
N LEU A 607 -2.73 -4.80 -7.58
CA LEU A 607 -2.31 -6.00 -8.31
C LEU A 607 -0.85 -5.97 -8.75
N TRP A 608 -0.11 -4.88 -8.53
CA TRP A 608 1.26 -4.76 -8.99
C TRP A 608 2.04 -3.81 -8.08
N LEU A 609 3.36 -3.97 -8.03
CA LEU A 609 4.23 -3.11 -7.22
C LEU A 609 4.76 -1.99 -8.10
N ASN A 610 4.33 -0.77 -7.83
CA ASN A 610 4.87 0.39 -8.49
C ASN A 610 6.14 0.85 -7.76
N ALA A 611 7.32 0.49 -8.28
CA ALA A 611 8.60 0.87 -7.65
C ALA A 611 8.86 2.39 -7.65
N LEU A 612 8.10 3.15 -8.45
CA LEU A 612 8.11 4.63 -8.42
C LEU A 612 7.20 5.18 -7.32
N ASP A 613 6.36 4.35 -6.70
CA ASP A 613 5.50 4.76 -5.61
C ASP A 613 6.17 4.60 -4.24
N ALA A 614 6.51 5.74 -3.64
CA ALA A 614 7.09 5.79 -2.31
C ALA A 614 6.15 5.21 -1.23
N GLU A 615 4.84 5.32 -1.38
CA GLU A 615 3.87 4.87 -0.39
C GLU A 615 3.75 3.35 -0.29
N GLN A 616 4.20 2.61 -1.31
CA GLN A 616 4.14 1.15 -1.32
C GLN A 616 5.32 0.49 -0.60
N ASN A 617 6.34 1.25 -0.17
CA ASN A 617 7.66 0.71 0.21
C ASN A 617 8.16 1.08 1.63
N TYR A 618 7.26 1.21 2.61
CA TYR A 618 7.58 1.59 3.99
C TYR A 618 7.92 0.43 4.94
N GLY A 619 7.59 -0.79 4.56
CA GLY A 619 7.56 -1.95 5.43
C GLY A 619 8.91 -2.34 6.02
N ILE A 620 8.91 -2.87 7.24
CA ILE A 620 9.99 -3.70 7.79
C ILE A 620 10.14 -4.99 6.96
N ILE A 621 9.01 -5.50 6.45
CA ILE A 621 8.95 -6.65 5.57
C ILE A 621 8.67 -6.17 4.15
N ALA A 622 9.59 -6.45 3.24
CA ALA A 622 9.39 -6.28 1.82
C ALA A 622 8.36 -7.26 1.27
N MET A 623 7.44 -6.76 0.46
CA MET A 623 6.52 -7.57 -0.33
C MET A 623 7.02 -7.56 -1.77
N ARG A 624 7.91 -8.49 -2.10
CA ARG A 624 8.59 -8.59 -3.40
C ARG A 624 7.63 -9.16 -4.44
N ALA A 625 7.71 -8.67 -5.68
CA ALA A 625 7.03 -9.29 -6.81
C ALA A 625 7.70 -10.61 -7.19
N GLY A 626 6.91 -11.54 -7.76
CA GLY A 626 7.41 -12.86 -8.18
C GLY A 626 7.56 -13.85 -7.02
N THR A 627 7.99 -15.07 -7.35
CA THR A 627 8.40 -16.05 -6.32
C THR A 627 9.88 -15.95 -6.04
N ARG A 628 10.29 -16.40 -4.84
CA ARG A 628 11.68 -16.40 -4.42
C ARG A 628 12.63 -17.03 -5.46
N ASP A 629 12.21 -18.10 -6.13
CA ASP A 629 13.04 -18.83 -7.09
C ASP A 629 12.89 -18.38 -8.55
N SER A 630 12.02 -17.41 -8.84
CA SER A 630 11.78 -16.91 -10.22
C SER A 630 12.05 -15.43 -10.41
N THR A 631 12.49 -14.74 -9.36
CA THR A 631 12.75 -13.29 -9.40
C THR A 631 14.12 -13.05 -10.02
N ILE A 632 14.15 -12.30 -11.13
CA ILE A 632 15.40 -11.89 -11.77
C ILE A 632 16.12 -10.87 -10.87
N THR A 633 17.41 -11.11 -10.64
CA THR A 633 18.29 -10.26 -9.84
C THR A 633 19.39 -9.66 -10.71
N ILE A 634 19.58 -8.35 -10.65
CA ILE A 634 20.67 -7.67 -11.36
C ILE A 634 21.98 -7.93 -10.60
N ASP A 635 22.73 -8.94 -11.01
CA ASP A 635 23.98 -9.37 -10.34
C ASP A 635 25.12 -9.80 -11.28
N GLY A 636 24.87 -9.84 -12.60
CA GLY A 636 25.85 -10.16 -13.64
C GLY A 636 26.12 -11.65 -13.85
N LYS A 637 25.52 -12.56 -13.08
CA LYS A 637 25.77 -14.01 -13.21
C LYS A 637 24.89 -14.67 -14.25
N GLY A 638 23.63 -14.23 -14.31
CA GLY A 638 22.67 -14.65 -15.33
C GLY A 638 22.10 -16.06 -15.17
N ASP A 639 22.33 -16.74 -14.04
CA ASP A 639 21.87 -18.11 -13.77
C ASP A 639 20.34 -18.22 -13.67
N ASP A 640 19.71 -17.18 -13.13
CA ASP A 640 18.27 -16.96 -13.01
C ASP A 640 17.56 -16.78 -14.38
N TRP A 641 18.31 -16.52 -15.44
CA TRP A 641 17.78 -16.47 -16.82
C TRP A 641 17.69 -17.84 -17.49
N SER A 642 18.20 -18.92 -16.87
CA SER A 642 18.29 -20.25 -17.49
C SER A 642 16.95 -20.81 -17.97
N HIS A 643 15.84 -20.43 -17.31
CA HIS A 643 14.48 -20.81 -17.68
C HIS A 643 13.79 -19.86 -18.67
N HIS A 644 14.45 -18.75 -19.06
CA HIS A 644 13.91 -17.75 -19.96
C HIS A 644 14.44 -17.95 -21.39
N ALA A 645 13.50 -18.07 -22.34
CA ALA A 645 13.83 -18.28 -23.74
C ALA A 645 14.59 -17.07 -24.33
N THR A 646 15.57 -17.37 -25.18
CA THR A 646 16.23 -16.38 -26.03
C THR A 646 15.21 -15.78 -27.00
N TRP A 647 14.93 -14.49 -26.84
CA TRP A 647 13.95 -13.78 -27.68
C TRP A 647 14.51 -13.49 -29.07
N TYR A 648 15.74 -12.96 -29.12
CA TYR A 648 16.56 -12.87 -30.32
C TYR A 648 17.87 -13.60 -30.06
N GLY A 649 18.19 -14.57 -30.91
CA GLY A 649 19.39 -15.40 -30.80
C GLY A 649 20.29 -15.32 -32.03
N ALA A 650 21.44 -15.96 -31.92
CA ALA A 650 22.49 -15.95 -32.94
C ALA A 650 22.24 -16.90 -34.13
N ASP A 651 20.99 -17.27 -34.46
CA ASP A 651 20.70 -18.15 -35.60
C ASP A 651 20.97 -17.50 -36.98
N VAL A 652 21.65 -16.35 -37.02
CA VAL A 652 22.27 -15.77 -38.22
C VAL A 652 23.63 -15.14 -37.83
N LEU A 653 24.61 -15.98 -37.47
CA LEU A 653 25.99 -15.55 -37.24
C LEU A 653 26.61 -15.00 -38.53
N GLY A 654 26.66 -13.68 -38.65
CA GLY A 654 27.66 -12.97 -39.43
C GLY A 654 28.73 -12.43 -38.48
N THR A 655 29.82 -13.17 -38.32
CA THR A 655 31.07 -12.84 -37.60
C THR A 655 31.82 -11.60 -38.11
N ALA A 656 31.15 -10.74 -38.89
CA ALA A 656 31.76 -9.62 -39.61
C ALA A 656 31.86 -8.31 -38.80
N MET A 657 31.43 -8.30 -37.54
CA MET A 657 31.48 -7.10 -36.69
C MET A 657 32.63 -7.22 -35.66
N PRO A 658 33.32 -6.12 -35.33
CA PRO A 658 34.27 -6.10 -34.21
C PRO A 658 33.61 -6.55 -32.90
N ALA A 659 34.36 -7.26 -32.04
CA ALA A 659 33.84 -7.83 -30.79
C ALA A 659 33.07 -6.82 -29.91
N PRO A 660 33.48 -5.54 -29.76
CA PRO A 660 32.70 -4.56 -29.01
C PRO A 660 31.29 -4.30 -29.57
N LEU A 661 31.15 -4.30 -30.90
CA LEU A 661 29.88 -4.05 -31.58
C LEU A 661 29.05 -5.33 -31.78
N GLN A 662 29.57 -6.50 -31.41
CA GLN A 662 28.86 -7.76 -31.58
C GLN A 662 27.77 -7.91 -30.53
N MET A 663 26.53 -8.10 -30.98
CA MET A 663 25.41 -8.53 -30.13
C MET A 663 25.10 -10.00 -30.42
N ARG A 664 24.88 -10.77 -29.36
CA ARG A 664 24.71 -12.24 -29.42
C ARG A 664 23.26 -12.64 -29.17
N SER A 665 22.65 -12.11 -28.13
CA SER A 665 21.29 -12.48 -27.77
C SER A 665 20.56 -11.40 -26.96
N LEU A 666 19.24 -11.37 -27.07
CA LEU A 666 18.33 -10.64 -26.19
C LEU A 666 17.39 -11.64 -25.51
N ARG A 667 17.28 -11.57 -24.18
CA ARG A 667 16.24 -12.23 -23.38
C ARG A 667 15.37 -11.18 -22.70
N ILE A 668 14.10 -11.53 -22.49
CA ILE A 668 13.08 -10.66 -21.91
C ILE A 668 12.29 -11.44 -20.88
N ALA A 669 12.11 -10.86 -19.69
CA ALA A 669 11.30 -11.41 -18.60
C ALA A 669 10.51 -10.29 -17.92
N SER A 670 9.59 -10.66 -17.03
CA SER A 670 8.84 -9.69 -16.24
C SER A 670 8.22 -10.32 -15.01
N ASP A 671 7.93 -9.49 -14.02
CA ASP A 671 7.09 -9.81 -12.87
C ASP A 671 6.04 -8.71 -12.64
N ALA A 672 5.39 -8.71 -11.47
CA ALA A 672 4.41 -7.71 -11.12
C ALA A 672 4.99 -6.32 -10.81
N ALA A 673 6.31 -6.10 -10.94
CA ALA A 673 6.96 -4.83 -10.64
C ALA A 673 7.80 -4.29 -11.83
N TYR A 674 8.44 -5.17 -12.57
CA TYR A 674 9.46 -4.80 -13.57
C TYR A 674 9.35 -5.59 -14.88
N VAL A 675 9.87 -4.98 -15.94
CA VAL A 675 10.37 -5.66 -17.14
C VAL A 675 11.88 -5.83 -17.01
N TYR A 676 12.37 -7.01 -17.34
CA TYR A 676 13.79 -7.34 -17.33
C TYR A 676 14.27 -7.62 -18.75
N LEU A 677 15.46 -7.13 -19.06
CA LEU A 677 16.17 -7.38 -20.30
C LEU A 677 17.56 -7.91 -19.99
N ARG A 678 17.99 -8.94 -20.72
CA ARG A 678 19.39 -9.38 -20.75
C ARG A 678 19.92 -9.33 -22.16
N LEU A 679 20.98 -8.57 -22.36
CA LEU A 679 21.71 -8.46 -23.61
C LEU A 679 23.06 -9.16 -23.45
N ASP A 680 23.30 -10.20 -24.22
CA ASP A 680 24.63 -10.82 -24.33
C ASP A 680 25.38 -10.18 -25.50
N VAL A 681 26.60 -9.69 -25.24
CA VAL A 681 27.46 -9.02 -26.23
C VAL A 681 28.82 -9.70 -26.36
N GLY A 682 29.63 -9.28 -27.32
CA GLY A 682 30.97 -9.81 -27.55
C GLY A 682 31.96 -9.42 -26.45
N THR A 683 32.27 -8.13 -26.39
CA THR A 683 33.12 -7.52 -25.36
C THR A 683 32.52 -6.16 -24.98
N ILE A 684 32.52 -5.80 -23.70
CA ILE A 684 32.02 -4.50 -23.26
C ILE A 684 33.18 -3.51 -23.25
N ASP A 685 33.14 -2.53 -24.15
CA ASP A 685 34.02 -1.36 -24.16
C ASP A 685 33.21 -0.13 -24.55
N TRP A 686 32.86 0.69 -23.56
CA TRP A 686 32.00 1.87 -23.71
C TRP A 686 32.59 2.97 -24.61
N LYS A 687 33.90 2.93 -24.90
CA LYS A 687 34.55 3.85 -25.85
C LYS A 687 34.35 3.41 -27.29
N LEU A 688 34.22 2.11 -27.52
CA LEU A 688 34.11 1.51 -28.85
C LEU A 688 32.69 1.07 -29.21
N ALA A 689 31.85 0.83 -28.21
CA ALA A 689 30.49 0.37 -28.39
C ALA A 689 29.54 0.90 -27.30
N ARG A 690 28.35 1.30 -27.72
CA ARG A 690 27.18 1.60 -26.90
C ARG A 690 25.97 0.87 -27.47
N TYR A 691 24.91 0.72 -26.68
CA TYR A 691 23.74 -0.05 -27.08
C TYR A 691 22.46 0.76 -26.90
N LEU A 692 21.65 0.83 -27.96
CA LEU A 692 20.31 1.41 -27.95
C LEU A 692 19.30 0.27 -27.98
N ILE A 693 18.35 0.26 -27.04
CA ILE A 693 17.20 -0.67 -27.05
C ILE A 693 15.95 0.15 -27.26
N GLY A 694 15.43 0.17 -28.48
CA GLY A 694 14.16 0.79 -28.82
C GLY A 694 12.97 -0.07 -28.43
N ILE A 695 11.94 0.56 -27.85
CA ILE A 695 10.77 -0.10 -27.26
C ILE A 695 9.51 0.56 -27.83
N ASP A 696 8.74 -0.23 -28.57
CA ASP A 696 7.32 0.03 -28.87
C ASP A 696 6.50 -0.58 -27.73
N THR A 697 5.69 0.26 -27.10
CA THR A 697 4.85 -0.11 -25.96
C THR A 697 3.39 -0.31 -26.32
N TYR A 698 2.93 0.17 -27.48
CA TYR A 698 1.53 0.18 -27.85
C TYR A 698 1.26 -0.34 -29.25
N ARG A 699 1.67 0.40 -30.28
CA ARG A 699 1.34 0.13 -31.67
C ARG A 699 2.54 0.38 -32.54
N ARG A 700 2.89 -0.63 -33.32
CA ARG A 700 4.07 -0.63 -34.20
C ARG A 700 4.16 0.52 -35.20
N ASP A 701 3.02 1.13 -35.55
CA ASP A 701 2.93 2.21 -36.52
C ASP A 701 2.89 3.61 -35.89
N LEU A 702 2.97 3.71 -34.56
CA LEU A 702 3.02 4.96 -33.79
C LEU A 702 4.37 5.10 -33.07
N GLY A 703 4.71 6.31 -32.63
CA GLY A 703 6.02 6.64 -32.06
C GLY A 703 7.06 6.98 -33.14
N ASP A 704 8.30 7.17 -32.71
CA ASP A 704 9.41 7.54 -33.59
C ASP A 704 10.03 6.29 -34.25
N SER A 705 10.06 6.28 -35.57
CA SER A 705 10.64 5.19 -36.37
C SER A 705 12.14 5.35 -36.63
N ARG A 706 12.87 6.15 -35.84
CA ARG A 706 14.34 6.28 -35.90
C ARG A 706 14.97 6.21 -34.52
N LEU A 707 16.10 5.51 -34.43
CA LEU A 707 16.91 5.51 -33.21
C LEU A 707 17.67 6.84 -33.03
N PRO A 708 17.86 7.31 -31.77
CA PRO A 708 18.63 8.51 -31.50
C PRO A 708 20.10 8.33 -31.91
N TYR A 709 20.77 9.44 -32.21
CA TYR A 709 22.20 9.53 -32.58
C TYR A 709 22.59 8.88 -33.91
N THR A 710 22.19 7.62 -34.16
CA THR A 710 22.50 6.87 -35.38
C THR A 710 21.53 7.22 -36.52
N LEU A 711 20.33 7.71 -36.18
CA LEU A 711 19.22 7.97 -37.09
C LEU A 711 18.81 6.75 -37.94
N THR A 712 19.12 5.54 -37.43
CA THR A 712 18.84 4.29 -38.13
C THR A 712 17.32 4.08 -38.21
N PRO A 713 16.75 3.86 -39.42
CA PRO A 713 15.34 3.57 -39.56
C PRO A 713 14.94 2.27 -38.87
N SER A 714 13.86 2.31 -38.11
CA SER A 714 13.23 1.18 -37.42
C SER A 714 11.93 0.77 -38.14
N PRO A 715 11.64 -0.54 -38.24
CA PRO A 715 10.38 -1.04 -38.80
C PRO A 715 9.21 -0.95 -37.82
N ILE A 716 9.46 -0.46 -36.60
CA ILE A 716 8.48 -0.14 -35.57
C ILE A 716 8.71 1.32 -35.13
N GLY A 717 7.66 2.06 -34.83
CA GLY A 717 7.80 3.30 -34.06
C GLY A 717 7.97 2.99 -32.58
N MET A 718 8.77 3.81 -31.89
CA MET A 718 9.23 3.55 -30.52
C MET A 718 8.87 4.73 -29.64
N GLU A 719 8.12 4.50 -28.56
CA GLU A 719 7.88 5.52 -27.53
C GLU A 719 9.11 5.72 -26.63
N PHE A 720 9.94 4.68 -26.45
CA PHE A 720 11.09 4.72 -25.56
C PHE A 720 12.34 4.13 -26.19
N VAL A 721 13.51 4.60 -25.75
CA VAL A 721 14.81 4.02 -26.08
C VAL A 721 15.68 3.95 -24.83
N ILE A 722 16.12 2.76 -24.43
CA ILE A 722 17.19 2.63 -23.43
C ILE A 722 18.52 2.92 -24.12
N ASP A 723 19.22 3.96 -23.68
CA ASP A 723 20.58 4.29 -24.11
C ASP A 723 21.58 3.79 -23.07
N LEU A 724 22.26 2.68 -23.37
CA LEU A 724 23.32 2.11 -22.54
C LEU A 724 24.67 2.70 -22.96
N ASN A 725 25.08 3.73 -22.22
CA ASN A 725 26.24 4.58 -22.48
C ASN A 725 27.22 4.57 -21.29
N GLY A 726 27.39 3.40 -20.69
CA GLY A 726 28.28 3.20 -19.56
C GLY A 726 27.76 3.70 -18.21
N PRO A 727 28.51 3.44 -17.11
CA PRO A 727 27.99 3.51 -15.75
C PRO A 727 27.39 4.84 -15.30
N GLN A 728 27.86 5.97 -15.84
CA GLN A 728 27.36 7.31 -15.47
C GLN A 728 26.40 7.92 -16.50
N GLY A 729 26.24 7.31 -17.67
CA GLY A 729 25.61 7.94 -18.84
C GLY A 729 24.35 7.26 -19.34
N SER A 730 23.91 6.15 -18.73
CA SER A 730 22.79 5.36 -19.23
C SER A 730 21.42 5.92 -18.83
N HIS A 731 20.49 5.99 -19.78
CA HIS A 731 19.17 6.62 -19.60
C HIS A 731 18.05 5.83 -20.30
N LEU A 732 16.82 5.98 -19.82
CA LEU A 732 15.60 5.67 -20.58
C LEU A 732 15.11 6.93 -21.30
N LEU A 733 15.29 7.03 -22.59
CA LEU A 733 14.81 8.15 -23.39
C LEU A 733 13.34 7.96 -23.78
N ILE A 734 12.60 9.06 -23.90
CA ILE A 734 11.18 9.09 -24.28
C ILE A 734 10.97 9.96 -25.52
N ASP A 735 10.12 9.52 -26.45
CA ASP A 735 9.71 10.34 -27.60
C ASP A 735 9.14 11.69 -27.11
N VAL A 736 9.61 12.80 -27.69
CA VAL A 736 9.17 14.17 -27.36
C VAL A 736 7.64 14.32 -27.48
N ALA A 737 7.00 13.64 -28.43
CA ALA A 737 5.55 13.67 -28.60
C ALA A 737 4.79 12.99 -27.45
N TYR A 738 5.43 12.01 -26.80
CA TYR A 738 4.89 11.19 -25.73
C TYR A 738 5.25 11.70 -24.32
N ASN A 739 6.11 12.71 -24.21
CA ASN A 739 6.51 13.31 -22.94
C ASN A 739 5.46 14.30 -22.40
N LEU A 740 4.85 13.94 -21.27
CA LEU A 740 3.78 14.71 -20.59
C LEU A 740 4.29 15.76 -19.58
N ASN A 741 5.58 15.77 -19.21
CA ASN A 741 6.12 16.67 -18.19
C ASN A 741 6.84 17.89 -18.80
N ARG A 742 6.16 18.60 -19.71
CA ARG A 742 6.78 19.72 -20.44
C ARG A 742 7.01 20.93 -19.55
N ALA A 743 8.15 21.57 -19.78
CA ALA A 743 8.60 22.72 -19.03
C ALA A 743 8.07 24.02 -19.66
N ILE A 744 7.34 24.83 -18.90
CA ILE A 744 6.78 26.10 -19.36
C ILE A 744 7.43 27.25 -18.59
N ARG A 745 7.95 28.24 -19.30
CA ARG A 745 8.48 29.47 -18.68
C ARG A 745 7.33 30.26 -18.06
N ILE A 746 7.50 30.68 -16.81
CA ILE A 746 6.54 31.56 -16.12
C ILE A 746 6.71 32.99 -16.67
N PRO A 747 5.73 33.55 -17.40
CA PRO A 747 5.84 34.90 -17.95
C PRO A 747 5.99 35.93 -16.83
N GLY A 748 6.86 36.93 -17.02
CA GLY A 748 7.06 38.01 -16.05
C GLY A 748 7.84 37.64 -14.78
N SER A 749 8.20 36.37 -14.56
CA SER A 749 8.91 35.97 -13.35
C SER A 749 10.33 36.55 -13.28
N ARG A 750 10.69 37.02 -12.08
CA ARG A 750 12.02 37.55 -11.75
C ARG A 750 12.50 36.91 -10.43
N PRO A 751 13.56 36.08 -10.43
CA PRO A 751 14.31 35.60 -11.59
C PRO A 751 13.43 34.77 -12.56
N PRO A 752 13.89 34.54 -13.81
CA PRO A 752 13.23 33.63 -14.74
C PRO A 752 13.00 32.27 -14.08
N ALA A 753 11.77 31.78 -14.13
CA ALA A 753 11.33 30.56 -13.49
C ALA A 753 10.57 29.71 -14.50
N VAL A 754 10.61 28.40 -14.29
CA VAL A 754 9.96 27.41 -15.12
C VAL A 754 9.02 26.61 -14.23
N GLN A 755 7.83 26.30 -14.75
CA GLN A 755 6.88 25.39 -14.14
C GLN A 755 6.70 24.21 -15.09
N ARG A 756 6.84 22.99 -14.59
CA ARG A 756 6.39 21.80 -15.31
C ARG A 756 4.90 21.66 -15.11
N VAL A 757 4.15 21.63 -16.20
CA VAL A 757 2.70 21.47 -16.12
C VAL A 757 2.39 20.01 -15.87
N TYR A 758 1.57 19.80 -14.84
CA TYR A 758 1.07 18.49 -14.48
C TYR A 758 0.14 17.98 -15.58
N ASN A 759 0.53 16.90 -16.24
CA ASN A 759 -0.12 16.28 -17.42
C ASN A 759 -0.30 17.27 -18.60
N SER A 760 0.81 17.68 -19.22
CA SER A 760 0.75 18.44 -20.48
C SER A 760 0.07 17.61 -21.57
N PRO A 761 -0.67 18.21 -22.52
CA PRO A 761 -1.25 17.46 -23.62
C PRO A 761 -0.18 16.67 -24.39
N PHE A 762 -0.43 15.37 -24.56
CA PHE A 762 0.51 14.39 -25.12
C PHE A 762 -0.25 13.44 -26.05
N ARG A 763 0.47 12.80 -26.99
CA ARG A 763 -0.06 11.74 -27.85
C ARG A 763 1.09 11.00 -28.53
N THR A 764 1.04 9.67 -28.56
CA THR A 764 1.93 8.89 -29.44
C THR A 764 1.50 9.10 -30.89
N LEU A 765 2.42 9.58 -31.73
CA LEU A 765 2.19 9.93 -33.13
C LEU A 765 3.27 9.29 -34.00
N PRO A 766 2.95 8.85 -35.23
CA PRO A 766 3.96 8.40 -36.16
C PRO A 766 4.89 9.57 -36.48
N ASN A 767 6.17 9.39 -36.23
CA ASN A 767 7.19 10.35 -36.61
C ASN A 767 8.52 9.64 -36.89
N SER A 768 9.52 10.37 -37.36
CA SER A 768 10.81 9.79 -37.78
C SER A 768 11.94 10.82 -37.65
N ASP A 769 11.88 11.69 -36.65
CA ASP A 769 12.86 12.76 -36.48
C ASP A 769 14.07 12.35 -35.61
N GLY A 770 13.97 11.21 -34.92
CA GLY A 770 15.00 10.65 -34.05
C GLY A 770 15.16 11.43 -32.75
N ARG A 771 14.15 12.22 -32.35
CA ARG A 771 14.25 13.13 -31.20
C ARG A 771 13.60 12.53 -29.97
N TYR A 772 14.45 12.30 -28.98
CA TYR A 772 14.02 11.84 -27.67
C TYR A 772 14.43 12.85 -26.60
N ASP A 773 13.68 12.86 -25.50
CA ASP A 773 13.92 13.65 -24.30
C ASP A 773 14.05 12.72 -23.09
N THR A 774 14.21 13.31 -21.92
CA THR A 774 14.15 12.63 -20.64
C THR A 774 12.92 13.04 -19.82
N LEU A 775 12.51 12.21 -18.87
CA LEU A 775 11.33 12.45 -18.04
C LEU A 775 11.73 13.13 -16.73
N VAL A 776 11.80 14.46 -16.75
CA VAL A 776 12.01 15.25 -15.54
C VAL A 776 10.70 15.52 -14.82
N VAL A 777 10.64 15.18 -13.55
CA VAL A 777 9.47 15.43 -12.69
C VAL A 777 9.78 16.47 -11.62
N THR A 778 8.77 17.16 -11.11
CA THR A 778 8.90 18.25 -10.11
C THR A 778 8.14 17.90 -8.82
N PRO A 779 8.76 17.14 -7.89
CA PRO A 779 8.12 16.75 -6.63
C PRO A 779 7.86 17.94 -5.69
N ASN A 780 8.75 18.92 -5.66
CA ASN A 780 8.58 20.16 -4.89
C ASN A 780 8.33 21.30 -5.88
N ARG A 781 7.11 21.84 -5.85
CA ARG A 781 6.78 23.00 -6.67
C ARG A 781 7.46 24.26 -6.15
N ARG A 782 7.47 25.31 -6.97
CA ARG A 782 7.87 26.65 -6.53
C ARG A 782 6.88 27.15 -5.46
N ARG A 783 7.39 27.64 -4.33
CA ARG A 783 6.63 28.17 -3.18
C ARG A 783 6.96 29.64 -2.91
N PHE A 784 6.08 30.29 -2.15
CA PHE A 784 6.32 31.63 -1.62
C PHE A 784 6.10 31.65 -0.11
N GLY A 785 6.96 32.37 0.61
CA GLY A 785 6.66 32.77 1.99
C GLY A 785 5.62 33.87 2.04
N ARG A 786 4.95 34.05 3.19
CA ARG A 786 3.97 35.13 3.39
C ARG A 786 4.62 36.53 3.25
N ASP A 787 5.91 36.62 3.53
CA ASP A 787 6.76 37.81 3.32
C ASP A 787 7.12 38.07 1.85
N GLY A 788 6.76 37.16 0.92
CA GLY A 788 7.10 37.24 -0.50
C GLY A 788 8.44 36.59 -0.87
N THR A 789 9.14 35.96 0.08
CA THR A 789 10.34 35.14 -0.19
C THR A 789 10.00 34.05 -1.22
N VAL A 790 10.88 33.84 -2.20
CA VAL A 790 10.68 32.88 -3.29
C VAL A 790 11.51 31.64 -3.06
N TYR A 791 10.86 30.48 -3.02
CA TYR A 791 11.53 29.19 -2.93
C TYR A 791 11.41 28.46 -4.29
N PRO A 792 12.53 28.16 -4.97
CA PRO A 792 12.50 27.54 -6.29
C PRO A 792 11.93 26.11 -6.22
N SER A 793 11.41 25.64 -7.36
CA SER A 793 11.02 24.23 -7.50
C SER A 793 12.24 23.31 -7.51
N ILE A 794 12.08 22.09 -7.00
CA ILE A 794 13.09 21.03 -7.04
C ILE A 794 12.58 19.93 -7.98
N SER A 795 13.44 19.47 -8.89
CA SER A 795 13.10 18.48 -9.92
C SER A 795 14.24 17.49 -10.09
N TYR A 796 13.93 16.31 -10.60
CA TYR A 796 14.94 15.31 -10.93
C TYR A 796 14.57 14.57 -12.22
N ASP A 797 15.60 14.06 -12.89
CA ASP A 797 15.44 13.16 -14.01
C ASP A 797 15.09 11.76 -13.51
N ARG A 798 13.87 11.29 -13.81
CA ARG A 798 13.39 9.95 -13.42
C ARG A 798 14.04 8.83 -14.24
N ASN A 799 14.57 9.16 -15.41
CA ASN A 799 14.99 8.21 -16.41
C ASN A 799 16.49 7.93 -16.43
N LEU A 800 17.28 8.58 -15.56
CA LEU A 800 18.67 8.19 -15.31
C LEU A 800 18.71 6.77 -14.70
N LEU A 801 19.45 5.86 -15.34
CA LEU A 801 19.54 4.45 -14.92
C LEU A 801 20.76 4.23 -14.02
N ARG A 802 20.52 3.71 -12.82
CA ARG A 802 21.53 3.45 -11.80
C ARG A 802 22.29 2.17 -12.12
N PHE A 803 23.57 2.32 -12.44
CA PHE A 803 24.52 1.23 -12.61
C PHE A 803 24.95 0.68 -11.25
N ALA A 804 24.54 -0.54 -10.92
CA ALA A 804 24.97 -1.27 -9.72
C ALA A 804 24.42 -2.70 -9.77
N THR A 805 24.97 -3.59 -8.95
CA THR A 805 24.30 -4.84 -8.57
C THR A 805 23.24 -4.58 -7.49
N GLN A 806 22.24 -5.47 -7.40
CA GLN A 806 21.24 -5.39 -6.32
C GLN A 806 21.80 -5.64 -4.93
N THR A 807 22.96 -6.30 -4.83
CA THR A 807 23.70 -6.47 -3.57
C THR A 807 24.31 -5.16 -3.08
N GLU A 808 24.79 -4.31 -4.01
CA GLU A 808 25.32 -2.98 -3.65
C GLU A 808 24.19 -2.00 -3.30
N THR A 809 23.09 -2.03 -4.04
CA THR A 809 21.92 -1.19 -3.75
C THR A 809 20.63 -1.79 -4.32
N THR A 810 19.55 -1.78 -3.54
CA THR A 810 18.23 -2.24 -3.99
C THR A 810 17.64 -1.39 -5.13
N LEU A 811 18.20 -0.20 -5.38
CA LEU A 811 17.80 0.73 -6.43
C LEU A 811 18.53 0.53 -7.77
N ALA A 812 19.30 -0.55 -7.93
CA ALA A 812 19.96 -0.90 -9.19
C ALA A 812 18.95 -1.04 -10.34
N ASP A 813 19.17 -0.33 -11.44
CA ASP A 813 18.37 -0.53 -12.67
C ASP A 813 19.09 -1.43 -13.65
N TRP A 814 20.43 -1.41 -13.68
CA TRP A 814 21.18 -2.20 -14.62
C TRP A 814 22.61 -2.47 -14.15
N PHE A 815 23.20 -3.53 -14.69
CA PHE A 815 24.59 -3.87 -14.49
C PHE A 815 25.17 -4.48 -15.76
N ALA A 816 26.47 -4.37 -15.94
CA ALA A 816 27.18 -4.92 -17.09
C ALA A 816 28.47 -5.58 -16.61
N ASP A 817 28.55 -6.90 -16.80
CA ASP A 817 29.74 -7.67 -16.47
C ASP A 817 30.64 -7.78 -17.69
N SER A 818 31.73 -7.01 -17.68
CA SER A 818 32.74 -7.02 -18.74
C SER A 818 33.45 -8.35 -18.94
N ALA A 819 33.49 -9.23 -17.92
CA ALA A 819 34.15 -10.53 -18.02
C ALA A 819 33.34 -11.52 -18.85
N THR A 820 32.02 -11.49 -18.70
CA THR A 820 31.09 -12.41 -19.37
C THR A 820 30.45 -11.81 -20.64
N GLY A 821 30.43 -10.48 -20.75
CA GLY A 821 29.71 -9.78 -21.81
C GLY A 821 28.20 -9.76 -21.58
N ILE A 822 27.75 -9.96 -20.33
CA ILE A 822 26.34 -9.91 -19.95
C ILE A 822 25.99 -8.49 -19.52
N ILE A 823 24.87 -7.97 -20.04
CA ILE A 823 24.26 -6.72 -19.59
C ILE A 823 22.83 -7.04 -19.15
N GLU A 824 22.50 -6.73 -17.91
CA GLU A 824 21.17 -6.93 -17.32
C GLU A 824 20.53 -5.59 -17.02
N VAL A 825 19.25 -5.45 -17.34
CA VAL A 825 18.47 -4.23 -17.15
C VAL A 825 17.12 -4.61 -16.53
N ARG A 826 16.68 -3.83 -15.55
CA ARG A 826 15.40 -3.92 -14.84
C ARG A 826 14.73 -2.55 -14.88
N ILE A 827 13.58 -2.46 -15.55
CA ILE A 827 12.82 -1.22 -15.71
C ILE A 827 11.46 -1.36 -15.01
N PRO A 828 11.11 -0.49 -14.05
CA PRO A 828 9.78 -0.46 -13.47
C PRO A 828 8.72 -0.21 -14.56
N TRP A 829 7.58 -0.89 -14.46
CA TRP A 829 6.45 -0.70 -15.39
C TRP A 829 6.05 0.78 -15.56
N GLY A 830 6.01 1.53 -14.45
CA GLY A 830 5.67 2.95 -14.45
C GLY A 830 6.66 3.87 -15.19
N MET A 831 7.90 3.43 -15.44
CA MET A 831 8.85 4.19 -16.26
C MET A 831 8.55 4.09 -17.76
N LEU A 832 7.83 3.04 -18.18
CA LEU A 832 7.40 2.82 -19.56
C LEU A 832 5.95 3.30 -19.80
N HIS A 833 5.43 4.14 -18.90
CA HIS A 833 4.04 4.60 -18.91
C HIS A 833 3.01 3.46 -18.97
N VAL A 834 3.33 2.30 -18.39
CA VAL A 834 2.34 1.23 -18.16
C VAL A 834 1.49 1.64 -16.96
N LEU A 835 0.18 1.72 -17.19
CA LEU A 835 -0.78 2.16 -16.18
C LEU A 835 -1.26 1.00 -15.29
N ASP A 836 -1.36 -0.18 -15.89
CA ASP A 836 -1.66 -1.42 -15.19
C ASP A 836 -1.08 -2.62 -15.97
N PRO A 837 0.06 -3.19 -15.53
CA PRO A 837 0.66 -4.33 -16.20
C PRO A 837 -0.23 -5.58 -16.10
N SER A 838 -1.11 -5.68 -15.10
CA SER A 838 -1.97 -6.85 -14.90
C SER A 838 -3.05 -7.00 -15.97
N SER A 839 -3.44 -5.90 -16.62
CA SER A 839 -4.37 -5.89 -17.76
C SER A 839 -3.71 -5.52 -19.09
N ARG A 840 -2.39 -5.28 -19.10
CA ARG A 840 -1.61 -4.71 -20.23
C ARG A 840 -2.10 -3.33 -20.65
N ASN A 841 -2.45 -2.50 -19.67
CA ASN A 841 -2.89 -1.15 -19.93
C ASN A 841 -1.69 -0.20 -19.97
N VAL A 842 -1.53 0.53 -21.07
CA VAL A 842 -0.49 1.53 -21.30
C VAL A 842 -1.12 2.90 -21.53
N LEU A 843 -0.35 3.95 -21.25
CA LEU A 843 -0.82 5.32 -21.38
C LEU A 843 -1.31 5.62 -22.80
N TYR A 844 -2.47 6.26 -22.87
CA TYR A 844 -3.09 6.77 -24.07
C TYR A 844 -3.58 8.19 -23.82
N GLY A 845 -3.42 9.08 -24.79
CA GLY A 845 -3.77 10.50 -24.63
C GLY A 845 -4.43 11.10 -25.85
N ASP A 846 -5.40 11.99 -25.60
CA ASP A 846 -5.85 12.99 -26.56
C ASP A 846 -4.94 14.22 -26.43
N ALA A 847 -4.24 14.58 -27.51
CA ALA A 847 -3.35 15.73 -27.60
C ALA A 847 -4.01 17.08 -27.24
N ARG A 848 -5.33 17.11 -27.01
CA ARG A 848 -6.11 18.30 -26.67
C ARG A 848 -6.33 18.52 -25.17
N THR A 849 -6.36 17.47 -24.34
CA THR A 849 -6.87 17.58 -22.95
C THR A 849 -5.79 17.38 -21.89
N GLY A 850 -4.72 16.63 -22.18
CA GLY A 850 -3.76 16.20 -21.14
C GLY A 850 -4.37 15.22 -20.13
N GLU A 851 -5.51 14.64 -20.44
CA GLU A 851 -6.13 13.60 -19.63
C GLU A 851 -5.32 12.31 -19.72
N ILE A 852 -5.10 11.67 -18.57
CA ILE A 852 -4.42 10.38 -18.47
C ILE A 852 -5.48 9.30 -18.66
N ASP A 853 -5.48 8.69 -19.84
CA ASP A 853 -6.30 7.53 -20.15
C ASP A 853 -5.41 6.33 -20.54
N GLY A 854 -6.02 5.17 -20.62
CA GLY A 854 -5.33 3.91 -20.84
C GLY A 854 -5.88 3.12 -22.01
N VAL A 855 -5.00 2.43 -22.72
CA VAL A 855 -5.37 1.49 -23.79
C VAL A 855 -4.68 0.16 -23.59
N GLU A 856 -5.35 -0.93 -23.97
CA GLU A 856 -4.71 -2.24 -23.95
C GLU A 856 -3.67 -2.37 -25.07
N THR A 857 -2.45 -2.79 -24.72
CA THR A 857 -1.40 -3.16 -25.67
C THR A 857 -1.45 -4.65 -26.00
N ASP A 858 -1.11 -5.02 -27.24
CA ASP A 858 -0.95 -6.43 -27.63
C ASP A 858 0.39 -7.02 -27.15
N GLY A 859 1.30 -6.17 -26.67
CA GLY A 859 2.61 -6.50 -26.13
C GLY A 859 3.66 -5.49 -26.58
N PHE A 860 4.90 -5.68 -26.12
CA PHE A 860 6.01 -4.79 -26.48
C PHE A 860 6.81 -5.34 -27.66
N ARG A 861 7.44 -4.46 -28.43
CA ARG A 861 8.35 -4.83 -29.51
C ARG A 861 9.69 -4.16 -29.27
N PHE A 862 10.76 -4.90 -29.54
CA PHE A 862 12.12 -4.47 -29.21
C PHE A 862 12.99 -4.50 -30.46
N VAL A 863 13.75 -3.43 -30.63
CA VAL A 863 14.88 -3.36 -31.55
C VAL A 863 16.13 -2.98 -30.77
N VAL A 864 17.26 -3.60 -31.08
CA VAL A 864 18.54 -3.30 -30.43
C VAL A 864 19.57 -2.92 -31.48
N GLN A 865 20.32 -1.86 -31.24
CA GLN A 865 21.45 -1.45 -32.06
C GLN A 865 22.70 -1.25 -31.20
N SER A 866 23.82 -1.85 -31.61
CA SER A 866 25.13 -1.40 -31.13
C SER A 866 25.65 -0.30 -32.05
N TYR A 867 26.42 0.65 -31.53
CA TYR A 867 27.07 1.69 -32.34
C TYR A 867 28.39 2.16 -31.71
N ASN A 868 29.31 2.66 -32.54
CA ASN A 868 30.54 3.28 -32.06
C ASN A 868 30.26 4.77 -31.76
N PRO A 869 30.45 5.25 -30.52
CA PRO A 869 30.16 6.65 -30.20
C PRO A 869 31.06 7.67 -30.90
N ALA A 870 32.26 7.27 -31.35
CA ALA A 870 33.13 8.13 -32.15
C ALA A 870 32.62 8.31 -33.60
N ASN A 871 31.76 7.40 -34.07
CA ASN A 871 31.11 7.51 -35.37
C ASN A 871 29.70 6.88 -35.35
N PRO A 872 28.71 7.54 -34.73
CA PRO A 872 27.37 6.95 -34.53
C PRO A 872 26.61 6.63 -35.82
N ALA A 873 26.95 7.30 -36.93
CA ALA A 873 26.37 7.04 -38.24
C ALA A 873 26.93 5.79 -38.93
N ALA A 874 28.06 5.25 -38.45
CA ALA A 874 28.62 4.03 -39.00
C ALA A 874 27.80 2.79 -38.59
N ALA A 875 27.80 1.79 -39.46
CA ALA A 875 27.06 0.56 -39.23
C ALA A 875 27.58 -0.19 -38.00
N GLY A 876 26.74 -0.30 -36.96
CA GLY A 876 26.88 -1.30 -35.89
C GLY A 876 25.98 -2.52 -36.11
N GLY A 877 25.83 -3.36 -35.08
CA GLY A 877 24.95 -4.52 -35.12
C GLY A 877 23.49 -4.13 -34.92
N LEU A 878 22.55 -4.94 -35.45
CA LEU A 878 21.11 -4.77 -35.26
C LEU A 878 20.46 -6.09 -34.80
N MET A 879 19.46 -6.02 -33.92
CA MET A 879 18.56 -7.11 -33.58
C MET A 879 17.09 -6.64 -33.58
N PRO A 880 16.16 -7.39 -34.20
CA PRO A 880 16.42 -8.60 -34.99
C PRO A 880 17.06 -8.23 -36.35
N ARG A 881 18.01 -9.03 -36.81
CA ARG A 881 18.78 -8.74 -38.03
C ARG A 881 18.03 -9.14 -39.29
N GLY A 882 17.84 -8.21 -40.23
CA GLY A 882 17.28 -8.44 -41.56
C GLY A 882 18.19 -9.28 -42.46
N THR A 883 17.62 -9.88 -43.51
CA THR A 883 18.36 -10.64 -44.52
C THR A 883 18.88 -9.72 -45.63
N GLY A 884 20.06 -10.02 -46.21
CA GLY A 884 20.64 -9.28 -47.34
C GLY A 884 21.65 -8.18 -46.98
N ALA A 885 22.14 -7.47 -47.99
CA ALA A 885 23.21 -6.45 -47.86
C ALA A 885 22.74 -5.14 -47.21
N ALA A 886 21.42 -4.93 -47.09
CA ALA A 886 20.81 -3.66 -46.69
C ALA A 886 20.98 -3.29 -45.20
N LYS A 887 21.56 -4.18 -44.37
CA LYS A 887 21.75 -3.97 -42.91
C LYS A 887 20.50 -3.38 -42.23
N THR A 888 19.32 -3.92 -42.53
CA THR A 888 18.04 -3.48 -41.96
C THR A 888 17.61 -4.37 -40.80
N PHE A 889 16.59 -3.95 -40.04
CA PHE A 889 15.90 -4.82 -39.09
C PHE A 889 15.05 -5.88 -39.83
N ALA A 890 14.93 -7.07 -39.24
CA ALA A 890 13.97 -8.09 -39.66
C ALA A 890 12.56 -7.81 -39.13
N ASN A 891 11.63 -8.73 -39.41
CA ASN A 891 10.31 -8.75 -38.79
C ASN A 891 10.43 -8.79 -37.26
N VAL A 892 10.07 -7.66 -36.63
CA VAL A 892 10.09 -7.51 -35.17
C VAL A 892 8.88 -8.24 -34.57
N LYS A 893 9.17 -9.14 -33.63
CA LYS A 893 8.15 -9.95 -32.93
C LYS A 893 7.56 -9.16 -31.75
N THR A 894 6.29 -9.39 -31.46
CA THR A 894 5.61 -8.89 -30.25
C THR A 894 5.88 -9.82 -29.07
N TRP A 895 6.44 -9.28 -28.00
CA TRP A 895 6.58 -9.92 -26.70
C TRP A 895 5.38 -9.56 -25.82
N ALA A 896 4.60 -10.56 -25.40
CA ALA A 896 3.41 -10.35 -24.60
C ALA A 896 3.48 -11.20 -23.32
N TRP A 897 3.09 -10.63 -22.18
CA TRP A 897 3.14 -11.28 -20.87
C TRP A 897 1.74 -11.67 -20.36
N PRO A 898 1.56 -12.73 -19.57
CA PRO A 898 0.23 -13.12 -19.07
C PRO A 898 -0.45 -11.99 -18.30
N LYS A 899 -1.78 -11.83 -18.47
CA LYS A 899 -2.60 -10.97 -17.60
C LYS A 899 -2.85 -11.66 -16.26
N TRP A 900 -3.15 -10.90 -15.20
CA TRP A 900 -3.48 -11.47 -13.90
C TRP A 900 -4.58 -10.71 -13.15
N GLN A 901 -5.18 -11.41 -12.18
CA GLN A 901 -6.14 -10.86 -11.21
C GLN A 901 -5.66 -11.02 -9.76
N GLU A 902 -4.57 -11.76 -9.57
CA GLU A 902 -3.88 -11.97 -8.29
C GLU A 902 -2.37 -11.97 -8.61
N PRO A 903 -1.57 -11.11 -7.96
CA PRO A 903 -0.13 -11.07 -8.20
C PRO A 903 0.59 -12.25 -7.55
N LEU A 904 1.73 -12.63 -8.12
CA LEU A 904 2.72 -13.45 -7.44
C LEU A 904 3.63 -12.54 -6.61
N TRP A 905 3.86 -12.94 -5.37
CA TRP A 905 4.70 -12.21 -4.43
C TRP A 905 5.30 -13.13 -3.37
N HIS A 906 6.33 -12.64 -2.69
CA HIS A 906 6.89 -13.27 -1.50
C HIS A 906 7.37 -12.21 -0.49
N ALA A 907 7.45 -12.60 0.78
CA ALA A 907 7.87 -11.72 1.86
C ALA A 907 9.38 -11.89 2.18
N GLU A 908 10.04 -10.78 2.49
CA GLU A 908 11.45 -10.75 2.90
C GLU A 908 11.65 -9.69 3.99
N VAL A 909 12.46 -9.97 5.02
CA VAL A 909 12.75 -8.99 6.08
C VAL A 909 13.85 -8.04 5.60
N LYS A 910 13.60 -6.73 5.66
CA LYS A 910 14.57 -5.70 5.23
C LYS A 910 15.64 -5.44 6.29
N PRO A 911 16.79 -4.84 5.90
CA PRO A 911 17.80 -4.30 6.83
C PRO A 911 17.23 -3.36 7.91
N LEU A 912 16.07 -2.74 7.64
CA LEU A 912 15.33 -1.91 8.60
C LEU A 912 15.08 -2.64 9.93
N PHE A 913 14.75 -3.94 9.90
CA PHE A 913 14.54 -4.73 11.13
C PHE A 913 15.78 -4.68 12.05
N ALA A 914 16.96 -4.96 11.52
CA ALA A 914 18.19 -5.01 12.31
C ALA A 914 18.58 -3.62 12.85
N ALA A 915 18.41 -2.58 12.03
CA ALA A 915 18.67 -1.20 12.45
C ALA A 915 17.72 -0.73 13.56
N MET A 916 16.44 -1.09 13.44
CA MET A 916 15.43 -0.77 14.44
C MET A 916 15.61 -1.57 15.73
N LYS A 917 15.99 -2.85 15.63
CA LYS A 917 16.35 -3.67 16.81
C LYS A 917 17.42 -2.99 17.65
N LYS A 918 18.55 -2.66 17.03
CA LYS A 918 19.62 -1.91 17.70
C LYS A 918 19.15 -0.59 18.30
N THR A 919 18.24 0.11 17.61
CA THR A 919 17.73 1.41 18.05
C THR A 919 16.77 1.29 19.23
N PHE A 920 15.86 0.33 19.20
CA PHE A 920 14.92 0.07 20.28
C PHE A 920 15.60 -0.51 21.52
N ASP A 921 16.62 -1.35 21.37
CA ASP A 921 17.45 -1.83 22.48
C ASP A 921 18.20 -0.69 23.20
N ALA A 922 18.62 0.34 22.45
CA ALA A 922 19.36 1.48 22.99
C ALA A 922 18.48 2.53 23.67
N ILE A 923 17.16 2.52 23.47
CA ILE A 923 16.22 3.44 24.09
C ILE A 923 15.54 2.71 25.26
N PRO A 924 15.67 3.18 26.51
CA PRO A 924 15.01 2.52 27.64
C PRO A 924 13.49 2.67 27.55
N ASP A 925 12.75 1.66 28.02
CA ASP A 925 11.29 1.75 28.13
C ASP A 925 10.84 2.77 29.19
N SER A 926 11.68 3.03 30.19
CA SER A 926 11.49 4.07 31.21
C SER A 926 12.28 5.33 30.86
N VAL A 927 11.60 6.48 30.77
CA VAL A 927 12.27 7.77 30.59
C VAL A 927 12.82 8.23 31.94
N ALA A 928 14.13 8.48 32.04
CA ALA A 928 14.74 9.13 33.18
C ALA A 928 14.12 10.53 33.37
N SER A 929 13.44 10.76 34.50
CA SER A 929 12.82 12.06 34.77
C SER A 929 13.90 13.15 34.88
N ARG A 930 13.79 14.23 34.11
CA ARG A 930 14.61 15.43 34.35
C ARG A 930 14.12 16.07 35.65
N GLY A 931 14.98 16.12 36.66
CA GLY A 931 14.68 16.87 37.88
C GLY A 931 14.50 18.37 37.59
N PRO A 932 13.96 19.15 38.55
CA PRO A 932 13.72 20.60 38.41
C PRO A 932 14.97 21.40 37.96
N ASN A 933 16.16 20.84 38.17
CA ASN A 933 17.45 21.45 37.86
C ASN A 933 18.07 20.99 36.52
N GLY A 934 17.32 20.30 35.65
CA GLY A 934 17.77 19.91 34.31
C GLY A 934 18.83 18.80 34.25
N ARG A 935 19.19 18.17 35.38
CA ARG A 935 20.06 16.98 35.40
C ARG A 935 19.23 15.70 35.20
N MET A 936 19.74 14.81 34.34
CA MET A 936 19.25 13.44 34.24
C MET A 936 19.75 12.66 35.46
N THR A 937 18.83 12.10 36.23
CA THR A 937 19.13 11.02 37.19
C THR A 937 18.50 9.74 36.65
N PRO A 938 19.21 8.60 36.72
CA PRO A 938 18.79 7.32 36.13
C PRO A 938 17.35 6.93 36.45
#